data_AF-A0A3E2HTL5-F1
#
_entry.id   AF-A0A3E2HTL5-F1
#
_cell.length_a   1.000
_cell.length_b   1.000
_cell.length_c   1.000
_cell.angle_alpha   90.00
_cell.angle_beta   90.00
_cell.angle_gamma   90.00
#
_symmetry.space_group_name_H-M   'P 1'
#
loop_
_entity.id
_entity.type
_entity.pdbx_description
1 polymer ?
#
loop_
_entity_poly.entity_id
_entity_poly.type
_entity_poly.pdbx_seq_one_letter_code
_entity_poly.pdbx_strand_id
1 'polypeptide(L)'
;MHWTVLTLLIGAFSFSGVAQASLQHIDGCSEDSCIAPATPTSSSSASSIVSNATISCPTTTNWPGWVGIKYAFIFGDSYTTTGFNTNLTQPAPGNPLGNPAYPGSTVSNGPNWVDYLTLEYNSSLLLTYNLAYSGATIDSALVAPFEPTVLSVSEQIENEFLPAYGSQTSPPWSSDDTIFAIFDGINDVGNSYHDGTPATTTLDAEIFDAYEGLVQILYNAGGRNFLFLNVPPVDRAPVTTAQGNSSQAQEKADIAVWNAAVVTMAQGLKAAHPDMNVFIYDTNSLFTAVLDDPSSFPQTSIYQNTTAYCVAYENGTPTIDYFDPSCGIPVNEYFWFNGLHPTYPIHDVLAEQVSLLLEDGPNVPLQFSLNTQISYFVLFEKSKASTATMALDRLKSVAHHVTGTAPPPHPFDPLSNAEIESAVKVIREAHGQVNFNAVTLWEPRKKEMLKWLEDPEHTARPARVADVVAIALGGKVYEGLVDLKESKVLKWEHIEGVQPLKKITAEDLQIVEHIARKDEKVIEQCVLSGIPREEMHKVYCDPWTIGYDHRFGSNVRLQQALMYYRPNIDDSQYSFPLDFCPIYDAEKQEIIHIDIPEVRRPLRREKPNNFHPASIEKEIGYRTDIKPINITQPEGVSFKVDGRIISWQNFSMHIGFNYKEGIVLNNITYNDHGNVRPIFYRLSLAEMVVPYGNPEHPHQRKHAFDLGEYGGGYMTNSLSLGCDCKGAIHYMDAAFVNRAGESATIKNAICIHEEDDGILFKHTDFRDNSVIVTRARKLIISHIFTAANYDYCVYWVFHQDGTVQLDVKLTGILNTYSMNPGEDTKGWGTEVYPGVNAHNHQHLFCLRIDSNIDGPNNTVFQVDATPGEGEVGSKENPYGNAFYAKRTKFSTVKESLSDYNGVTSRTWDMVNPNKLNPYSHKPVSYKLVSREVPKLLPKEHSLVWKRAGFARHAVHVTKYSDDQLHPAGRHVPQTSGEPSRGIPEWIADGSASIDNEDIVLWHTFGITHFPSPEDFPIMPTEPMTLLLRPRNFFEKNPALDVPPSYCSTPSQLAGSGAILDARDKVSELAKTEKCCAK
;
A
#
# COMPACT_ATOMS: atom_id res chain seq x y z
N MET A 1 1.20 29.21 -55.93
CA MET A 1 0.77 30.47 -56.59
C MET A 1 -0.65 30.23 -57.10
N HIS A 2 -1.62 31.09 -56.72
CA HIS A 2 -3.01 31.15 -57.25
C HIS A 2 -3.89 29.88 -57.01
N TRP A 3 -5.24 29.88 -57.00
CA TRP A 3 -6.37 30.86 -57.06
C TRP A 3 -7.65 30.10 -56.58
N THR A 4 -8.89 30.59 -56.33
CA THR A 4 -9.57 31.87 -56.01
C THR A 4 -11.11 31.54 -55.93
N VAL A 5 -12.05 32.51 -55.92
CA VAL A 5 -13.54 32.40 -56.10
C VAL A 5 -14.38 32.16 -54.81
N LEU A 6 -15.51 32.84 -54.49
CA LEU A 6 -16.11 34.13 -54.89
C LEU A 6 -17.37 34.49 -54.01
N THR A 7 -17.76 35.78 -53.97
CA THR A 7 -19.14 36.35 -53.79
C THR A 7 -19.66 36.76 -52.38
N LEU A 8 -20.53 37.79 -52.37
CA LEU A 8 -21.22 38.44 -51.23
C LEU A 8 -22.73 38.11 -51.20
N LEU A 9 -23.44 38.47 -50.11
CA LEU A 9 -24.71 39.24 -50.18
C LEU A 9 -25.09 39.93 -48.85
N ILE A 10 -26.03 40.89 -48.90
CA ILE A 10 -26.45 41.79 -47.79
C ILE A 10 -27.98 42.03 -47.85
N GLY A 11 -28.63 42.15 -46.69
CA GLY A 11 -30.00 42.70 -46.51
C GLY A 11 -30.53 42.36 -45.11
N ALA A 12 -30.79 43.25 -44.14
CA ALA A 12 -31.37 44.61 -44.07
C ALA A 12 -32.91 44.65 -44.00
N PHE A 13 -33.45 45.12 -42.86
CA PHE A 13 -34.71 45.89 -42.75
C PHE A 13 -34.81 46.60 -41.37
N SER A 14 -35.72 47.55 -41.24
CA SER A 14 -35.86 48.48 -40.10
C SER A 14 -37.33 48.85 -39.86
N PHE A 15 -37.69 49.30 -38.64
CA PHE A 15 -38.42 50.55 -38.33
C PHE A 15 -38.78 50.69 -36.82
N SER A 16 -39.29 51.86 -36.43
CA SER A 16 -39.52 52.36 -35.05
C SER A 16 -40.99 52.37 -34.59
N GLY A 17 -41.30 52.38 -33.28
CA GLY A 17 -42.73 52.42 -32.83
C GLY A 17 -43.11 52.67 -31.35
N VAL A 18 -42.63 53.76 -30.73
CA VAL A 18 -43.38 54.70 -29.82
C VAL A 18 -44.22 54.20 -28.59
N ALA A 19 -44.10 54.97 -27.48
CA ALA A 19 -45.01 55.14 -26.30
C ALA A 19 -45.00 54.11 -25.14
N GLN A 20 -45.52 54.41 -23.94
CA GLN A 20 -45.47 55.58 -23.00
C GLN A 20 -46.24 55.21 -21.70
N ALA A 21 -46.12 56.02 -20.63
CA ALA A 21 -46.82 55.95 -19.32
C ALA A 21 -46.20 55.01 -18.24
N SER A 22 -46.32 55.22 -16.92
CA SER A 22 -46.24 56.40 -16.02
C SER A 22 -46.70 55.96 -14.60
N LEU A 23 -45.81 56.15 -13.60
CA LEU A 23 -46.08 56.60 -12.21
C LEU A 23 -47.37 56.18 -11.45
N GLN A 24 -47.21 55.65 -10.22
CA GLN A 24 -47.64 56.32 -8.97
C GLN A 24 -47.14 55.64 -7.66
N HIS A 25 -47.20 56.37 -6.53
CA HIS A 25 -46.87 55.95 -5.15
C HIS A 25 -48.12 55.52 -4.36
N ILE A 26 -47.96 54.89 -3.17
CA ILE A 26 -48.36 55.43 -1.82
C ILE A 26 -48.07 54.42 -0.68
N ASP A 27 -48.02 54.93 0.55
CA ASP A 27 -47.49 54.36 1.80
C ASP A 27 -48.49 53.59 2.70
N GLY A 28 -47.99 52.94 3.78
CA GLY A 28 -48.59 53.12 5.12
C GLY A 28 -48.85 51.91 6.05
N CYS A 29 -48.44 52.07 7.33
CA CYS A 29 -49.03 51.49 8.58
C CYS A 29 -48.96 49.96 8.87
N SER A 30 -49.21 49.45 10.11
CA SER A 30 -48.67 49.78 11.46
C SER A 30 -49.25 48.85 12.57
N GLU A 31 -48.41 48.43 13.52
CA GLU A 31 -48.69 48.05 14.94
C GLU A 31 -49.59 46.83 15.35
N ASP A 32 -49.11 46.17 16.42
CA ASP A 32 -49.80 45.51 17.57
C ASP A 32 -50.64 44.20 17.52
N SER A 33 -50.07 43.16 18.15
CA SER A 33 -50.55 42.52 19.41
C SER A 33 -50.92 41.01 19.47
N CYS A 34 -50.64 40.45 20.66
CA CYS A 34 -51.34 39.35 21.38
C CYS A 34 -51.01 37.83 21.16
N ILE A 35 -50.57 37.24 22.30
CA ILE A 35 -50.81 35.86 22.83
C ILE A 35 -49.77 34.75 22.54
N ALA A 36 -49.29 34.16 23.64
CA ALA A 36 -48.69 32.82 23.76
C ALA A 36 -49.50 32.03 24.83
N PRO A 37 -49.48 30.68 24.91
CA PRO A 37 -48.31 29.99 25.51
C PRO A 37 -48.03 28.54 25.02
N ALA A 38 -47.01 27.94 25.65
CA ALA A 38 -46.70 26.50 25.79
C ALA A 38 -45.88 25.77 24.70
N THR A 39 -45.00 24.89 25.18
CA THR A 39 -44.02 24.01 24.50
C THR A 39 -44.30 22.54 24.93
N PRO A 40 -43.52 21.49 24.57
CA PRO A 40 -42.37 21.39 23.64
C PRO A 40 -42.47 20.22 22.63
N THR A 41 -41.57 20.16 21.63
CA THR A 41 -40.62 19.04 21.36
C THR A 41 -39.84 19.27 20.06
N SER A 42 -38.80 18.46 19.81
CA SER A 42 -37.75 18.66 18.79
C SER A 42 -38.00 17.95 17.45
N SER A 43 -37.58 18.58 16.35
CA SER A 43 -36.98 17.90 15.18
C SER A 43 -36.28 18.91 14.26
N SER A 44 -35.36 18.42 13.44
CA SER A 44 -34.50 19.21 12.54
C SER A 44 -35.15 19.52 11.18
N SER A 45 -34.63 20.52 10.45
CA SER A 45 -34.25 20.36 9.03
C SER A 45 -33.58 21.59 8.42
N ALA A 46 -32.62 21.31 7.53
CA ALA A 46 -32.17 22.08 6.36
C ALA A 46 -31.95 23.62 6.45
N SER A 47 -30.71 24.01 6.19
CA SER A 47 -30.38 25.22 5.40
C SER A 47 -29.29 24.82 4.40
N SER A 48 -29.47 25.20 3.13
CA SER A 48 -28.97 24.42 1.98
C SER A 48 -27.96 25.18 1.12
N ILE A 49 -26.70 24.79 1.17
CA ILE A 49 -25.59 25.63 0.69
C ILE A 49 -24.55 24.84 -0.14
N VAL A 50 -23.79 25.53 -1.02
CA VAL A 50 -23.37 25.07 -2.37
C VAL A 50 -21.88 25.35 -2.68
N SER A 51 -21.13 24.27 -2.97
CA SER A 51 -19.85 24.18 -3.71
C SER A 51 -18.97 25.42 -3.93
N ASN A 52 -17.73 25.38 -3.38
CA ASN A 52 -16.59 26.08 -3.97
C ASN A 52 -16.02 25.30 -5.17
N ALA A 53 -15.34 25.99 -6.09
CA ALA A 53 -14.60 25.38 -7.20
C ALA A 53 -13.09 25.48 -6.95
N THR A 54 -12.34 24.44 -7.31
CA THR A 54 -10.87 24.44 -7.22
C THR A 54 -10.25 25.34 -8.28
N ILE A 55 -9.32 26.20 -7.87
CA ILE A 55 -8.53 27.06 -8.76
C ILE A 55 -7.16 26.42 -8.90
N SER A 56 -6.85 25.83 -10.06
CA SER A 56 -5.53 25.27 -10.33
C SER A 56 -4.53 26.39 -10.62
N CYS A 57 -3.65 26.69 -9.67
CA CYS A 57 -2.58 27.66 -9.86
C CYS A 57 -1.45 27.03 -10.71
N PRO A 58 -0.93 27.70 -11.75
CA PRO A 58 0.22 27.20 -12.48
C PRO A 58 1.48 27.29 -11.59
N THR A 59 2.10 26.15 -11.32
CA THR A 59 3.40 26.04 -10.65
C THR A 59 4.49 26.70 -11.50
N THR A 60 5.47 27.30 -10.83
CA THR A 60 6.66 27.86 -11.50
C THR A 60 7.77 26.81 -11.52
N THR A 61 8.82 27.04 -12.32
CA THR A 61 10.00 26.15 -12.38
C THR A 61 10.75 26.03 -11.05
N ASN A 62 10.43 26.87 -10.06
CA ASN A 62 11.01 26.83 -8.71
C ASN A 62 10.28 25.86 -7.76
N TRP A 63 9.15 25.27 -8.18
CA TRP A 63 8.49 24.20 -7.42
C TRP A 63 8.73 22.84 -8.09
N PRO A 64 9.63 21.98 -7.56
CA PRO A 64 9.87 20.64 -8.09
C PRO A 64 8.80 19.60 -7.67
N GLY A 65 7.78 20.01 -6.91
CA GLY A 65 6.94 19.11 -6.10
C GLY A 65 7.53 18.93 -4.70
N TRP A 66 6.72 18.51 -3.72
CA TRP A 66 7.16 18.37 -2.32
C TRP A 66 8.39 17.46 -2.17
N VAL A 67 8.41 16.33 -2.89
CA VAL A 67 9.53 15.36 -3.00
C VAL A 67 10.84 15.91 -3.59
N GLY A 68 10.84 17.14 -4.12
CA GLY A 68 12.05 17.82 -4.58
C GLY A 68 12.67 18.78 -3.55
N ILE A 69 11.93 19.10 -2.48
CA ILE A 69 12.39 20.01 -1.43
C ILE A 69 13.31 19.25 -0.47
N LYS A 70 14.49 19.83 -0.23
CA LYS A 70 15.55 19.29 0.64
C LYS A 70 15.80 20.17 1.86
N TYR A 71 15.43 21.45 1.80
CA TYR A 71 15.69 22.44 2.84
C TYR A 71 14.38 23.14 3.24
N ALA A 72 14.16 23.24 4.54
CA ALA A 72 13.08 24.04 5.10
C ALA A 72 13.64 25.07 6.08
N PHE A 73 13.37 26.35 5.85
CA PHE A 73 13.63 27.42 6.81
C PHE A 73 12.29 27.81 7.44
N ILE A 74 12.16 27.61 8.74
CA ILE A 74 10.91 27.82 9.48
C ILE A 74 11.09 29.00 10.43
N PHE A 75 10.10 29.89 10.48
CA PHE A 75 10.05 31.08 11.32
C PHE A 75 8.71 31.12 12.06
N GLY A 76 8.69 31.80 13.21
CA GLY A 76 7.46 31.94 13.99
C GLY A 76 7.67 31.90 15.50
N ASP A 77 6.65 31.45 16.20
CA ASP A 77 6.51 31.64 17.65
C ASP A 77 6.63 30.35 18.49
N SER A 78 6.02 30.35 19.68
CA SER A 78 5.98 29.19 20.58
C SER A 78 5.28 27.96 19.98
N TYR A 79 4.28 28.12 19.10
CA TYR A 79 3.62 26.98 18.43
C TYR A 79 4.56 26.25 17.46
N THR A 80 5.69 26.86 17.13
CA THR A 80 6.62 26.42 16.06
C THR A 80 8.03 26.14 16.58
N THR A 81 8.48 26.76 17.67
CA THR A 81 9.85 26.60 18.19
C THR A 81 10.18 25.19 18.69
N THR A 82 11.41 24.75 18.39
CA THR A 82 12.08 23.56 18.98
C THR A 82 13.34 23.93 19.78
N GLY A 83 13.66 25.22 19.93
CA GLY A 83 14.86 25.71 20.62
C GLY A 83 16.18 25.58 19.85
N PHE A 84 16.12 25.48 18.52
CA PHE A 84 17.28 25.40 17.61
C PHE A 84 18.28 26.55 17.80
N ASN A 85 19.57 26.28 17.56
CA ASN A 85 20.61 27.29 17.58
C ASN A 85 21.54 27.19 16.35
N THR A 86 21.75 28.30 15.66
CA THR A 86 22.61 28.44 14.47
C THR A 86 24.08 28.14 14.72
N ASN A 87 24.56 28.23 15.96
CA ASN A 87 25.96 28.00 16.35
C ASN A 87 26.22 26.56 16.83
N LEU A 88 25.20 25.69 16.88
CA LEU A 88 25.30 24.29 17.29
C LEU A 88 25.22 23.34 16.08
N THR A 89 25.05 22.04 16.33
CA THR A 89 25.01 20.99 15.29
C THR A 89 23.94 21.28 14.25
N GLN A 90 24.37 21.44 13.00
CA GLN A 90 23.48 21.78 11.88
C GLN A 90 22.72 20.53 11.37
N PRO A 91 21.53 20.71 10.78
CA PRO A 91 20.77 19.66 10.09
C PRO A 91 21.62 18.84 9.12
N ALA A 92 21.48 17.51 9.19
CA ALA A 92 22.21 16.56 8.37
C ALA A 92 21.39 15.27 8.13
N PRO A 93 21.73 14.43 7.13
CA PRO A 93 20.94 13.24 6.79
C PRO A 93 20.70 12.23 7.93
N GLY A 94 21.56 12.19 8.95
CA GLY A 94 21.38 11.35 10.15
C GLY A 94 20.81 12.07 11.37
N ASN A 95 20.49 13.36 11.25
CA ASN A 95 19.84 14.20 12.26
C ASN A 95 19.19 15.40 11.55
N PRO A 96 17.99 15.23 10.97
CA PRO A 96 17.42 16.21 10.03
C PRO A 96 16.99 17.54 10.67
N LEU A 97 16.90 17.61 12.00
CA LEU A 97 16.62 18.83 12.78
C LEU A 97 17.91 19.47 13.35
N GLY A 98 19.04 18.75 13.34
CA GLY A 98 20.35 19.26 13.77
C GLY A 98 20.51 19.41 15.29
N ASN A 99 19.82 20.37 15.90
CA ASN A 99 19.87 20.65 17.34
C ASN A 99 18.62 21.40 17.82
N PRO A 100 18.27 21.38 19.12
CA PRO A 100 18.80 20.52 20.19
C PRO A 100 18.42 19.04 19.99
N ALA A 101 18.68 18.18 20.99
CA ALA A 101 18.33 16.77 20.90
C ALA A 101 16.80 16.58 20.88
N TYR A 102 16.30 15.86 19.88
CA TYR A 102 14.87 15.60 19.61
C TYR A 102 14.09 15.13 20.86
N PRO A 103 12.86 15.64 21.13
CA PRO A 103 12.11 16.66 20.36
C PRO A 103 12.53 18.11 20.64
N GLY A 104 13.58 18.33 21.43
CA GLY A 104 14.08 19.66 21.75
C GLY A 104 13.28 20.37 22.83
N SER A 105 13.06 21.67 22.66
CA SER A 105 12.39 22.55 23.62
C SER A 105 11.09 23.10 23.05
N THR A 106 10.12 22.21 22.88
CA THR A 106 8.76 22.52 22.45
C THR A 106 7.85 22.92 23.63
N VAL A 107 6.71 23.54 23.32
CA VAL A 107 5.62 23.82 24.28
C VAL A 107 4.39 22.90 24.09
N SER A 108 4.51 21.88 23.24
CA SER A 108 3.44 20.92 22.91
C SER A 108 3.44 19.66 23.80
N ASN A 109 4.37 19.57 24.76
CA ASN A 109 4.61 18.40 25.60
C ASN A 109 4.86 17.11 24.81
N GLY A 110 5.58 17.25 23.69
CA GLY A 110 5.91 16.22 22.72
C GLY A 110 6.60 16.87 21.51
N PRO A 111 6.60 16.23 20.34
CA PRO A 111 7.01 16.89 19.10
C PRO A 111 6.02 18.01 18.73
N ASN A 112 6.43 18.96 17.91
CA ASN A 112 5.56 19.98 17.32
C ASN A 112 5.36 19.74 15.80
N TRP A 113 4.66 20.64 15.11
CA TRP A 113 4.29 20.42 13.70
C TRP A 113 5.51 20.42 12.77
N VAL A 114 6.58 21.11 13.14
CA VAL A 114 7.86 21.13 12.42
C VAL A 114 8.57 19.79 12.57
N ASP A 115 8.57 19.21 13.77
CA ASP A 115 9.12 17.88 14.03
C ASP A 115 8.40 16.81 13.19
N TYR A 116 7.07 16.78 13.26
CA TYR A 116 6.24 15.83 12.51
C TYR A 116 6.39 16.00 10.98
N LEU A 117 6.41 17.24 10.46
CA LEU A 117 6.62 17.51 9.03
C LEU A 117 8.03 17.11 8.57
N THR A 118 9.03 17.19 9.45
CA THR A 118 10.42 16.85 9.13
C THR A 118 10.70 15.36 9.22
N LEU A 119 10.10 14.64 10.17
CA LEU A 119 10.46 13.24 10.48
C LEU A 119 9.42 12.20 10.06
N GLU A 120 8.14 12.55 9.99
CA GLU A 120 7.04 11.60 9.77
C GLU A 120 6.28 11.86 8.46
N TYR A 121 5.91 13.12 8.20
CA TYR A 121 5.18 13.53 6.99
C TYR A 121 6.06 14.12 5.89
N ASN A 122 7.35 13.78 5.84
CA ASN A 122 8.22 14.19 4.73
C ASN A 122 8.01 13.29 3.50
N SER A 123 8.05 13.89 2.30
CA SER A 123 8.05 13.15 1.02
C SER A 123 9.48 12.72 0.59
N SER A 124 10.49 13.34 1.19
CA SER A 124 11.93 13.15 0.94
C SER A 124 12.74 13.67 2.13
N LEU A 125 14.04 13.36 2.20
CA LEU A 125 14.92 13.91 3.25
C LEU A 125 14.85 15.44 3.28
N LEU A 126 14.20 15.97 4.32
CA LEU A 126 14.06 17.38 4.60
C LEU A 126 15.04 17.77 5.71
N LEU A 127 15.92 18.73 5.44
CA LEU A 127 16.83 19.31 6.43
C LEU A 127 16.24 20.63 6.91
N THR A 128 15.78 20.64 8.17
CA THR A 128 14.92 21.70 8.69
C THR A 128 15.67 22.59 9.67
N TYR A 129 15.67 23.89 9.36
CA TYR A 129 16.33 24.97 10.08
C TYR A 129 15.24 25.81 10.74
N ASN A 130 14.87 25.44 11.98
CA ASN A 130 13.73 26.00 12.69
C ASN A 130 14.13 27.20 13.56
N LEU A 131 14.05 28.42 13.01
CA LEU A 131 14.48 29.65 13.68
C LEU A 131 13.40 30.27 14.57
N ALA A 132 12.21 29.66 14.64
CA ALA A 132 11.10 30.12 15.48
C ALA A 132 11.47 30.23 16.97
N TYR A 133 10.95 31.25 17.65
CA TYR A 133 11.30 31.59 19.04
C TYR A 133 10.04 31.72 19.90
N SER A 134 10.06 31.19 21.13
CA SER A 134 8.88 31.20 21.99
C SER A 134 8.39 32.62 22.30
N GLY A 135 7.11 32.90 22.02
CA GLY A 135 6.48 34.20 22.27
C GLY A 135 6.92 35.35 21.35
N ALA A 136 7.47 35.02 20.18
CA ALA A 136 7.81 35.99 19.14
C ALA A 136 6.59 36.75 18.60
N THR A 137 6.84 37.94 18.07
CA THR A 137 5.93 38.76 17.26
C THR A 137 6.59 39.03 15.90
N ILE A 138 5.86 39.61 14.94
CA ILE A 138 6.43 39.92 13.62
C ILE A 138 7.58 40.94 13.73
N ASP A 139 7.37 42.03 14.45
CA ASP A 139 8.35 43.09 14.73
C ASP A 139 8.22 43.56 16.19
N SER A 140 9.30 43.42 16.97
CA SER A 140 9.38 43.80 18.39
C SER A 140 9.31 45.32 18.63
N ALA A 141 9.44 46.15 17.58
CA ALA A 141 9.21 47.59 17.64
C ALA A 141 7.74 48.00 17.46
N LEU A 142 6.89 47.13 16.88
CA LEU A 142 5.46 47.35 16.69
C LEU A 142 4.65 46.71 17.83
N VAL A 143 4.88 45.42 18.09
CA VAL A 143 4.31 44.71 19.25
C VAL A 143 5.45 44.07 20.03
N ALA A 144 5.66 44.57 21.26
CA ALA A 144 6.70 44.03 22.13
C ALA A 144 6.39 42.57 22.51
N PRO A 145 7.33 41.62 22.34
CA PRO A 145 7.18 40.27 22.86
C PRO A 145 7.25 40.26 24.39
N PHE A 146 6.87 39.13 25.02
CA PHE A 146 6.68 39.07 26.48
C PHE A 146 7.95 39.35 27.31
N GLU A 147 9.13 39.13 26.74
CA GLU A 147 10.43 39.51 27.32
C GLU A 147 11.33 40.18 26.24
N PRO A 148 12.09 41.24 26.57
CA PRO A 148 13.01 41.92 25.63
C PRO A 148 14.22 41.10 25.14
N THR A 149 14.24 39.80 25.41
CA THR A 149 15.24 38.81 24.96
C THR A 149 14.67 37.78 23.98
N VAL A 150 13.38 37.87 23.67
CA VAL A 150 12.70 37.08 22.64
C VAL A 150 12.98 37.69 21.27
N LEU A 151 13.34 36.86 20.29
CA LEU A 151 13.58 37.30 18.91
C LEU A 151 12.28 37.33 18.11
N SER A 152 11.87 38.52 17.67
CA SER A 152 10.79 38.70 16.68
C SER A 152 11.12 37.99 15.35
N VAL A 153 10.14 37.72 14.50
CA VAL A 153 10.39 37.13 13.17
C VAL A 153 11.29 38.03 12.31
N SER A 154 11.22 39.35 12.48
CA SER A 154 12.22 40.28 11.92
C SER A 154 13.65 39.92 12.34
N GLU A 155 13.88 39.69 13.63
CA GLU A 155 15.20 39.35 14.17
C GLU A 155 15.63 37.92 13.80
N GLN A 156 14.70 36.96 13.72
CA GLN A 156 14.96 35.60 13.21
C GLN A 156 15.43 35.63 11.74
N ILE A 157 14.88 36.53 10.92
CA ILE A 157 15.25 36.68 9.51
C ILE A 157 16.55 37.48 9.36
N GLU A 158 16.66 38.65 9.99
CA GLU A 158 17.78 39.57 9.78
C GLU A 158 19.05 39.22 10.55
N ASN A 159 18.94 38.70 11.79
CA ASN A 159 20.09 38.44 12.66
C ASN A 159 20.53 36.98 12.67
N GLU A 160 19.63 36.02 12.46
CA GLU A 160 19.96 34.58 12.43
C GLU A 160 20.01 34.03 10.99
N PHE A 161 18.92 34.11 10.21
CA PHE A 161 18.89 33.54 8.86
C PHE A 161 19.87 34.20 7.87
N LEU A 162 19.83 35.53 7.71
CA LEU A 162 20.67 36.22 6.73
C LEU A 162 22.17 35.99 6.97
N PRO A 163 22.71 36.09 8.21
CA PRO A 163 24.15 35.90 8.44
C PRO A 163 24.60 34.44 8.38
N ALA A 164 23.77 33.48 8.81
CA ALA A 164 24.11 32.07 8.80
C ALA A 164 23.91 31.42 7.42
N TYR A 165 22.75 31.64 6.80
CA TYR A 165 22.26 30.84 5.66
C TYR A 165 22.01 31.65 4.39
N GLY A 166 21.79 32.97 4.48
CA GLY A 166 21.55 33.86 3.33
C GLY A 166 22.66 33.89 2.26
N SER A 167 23.82 33.27 2.54
CA SER A 167 24.92 33.09 1.57
C SER A 167 24.74 31.93 0.58
N GLN A 168 23.79 31.01 0.79
CA GLN A 168 23.60 29.78 0.00
C GLN A 168 24.85 28.87 -0.06
N THR A 169 25.73 28.90 0.95
CA THR A 169 26.97 28.09 0.96
C THR A 169 27.01 26.96 1.99
N SER A 170 26.31 27.09 3.11
CA SER A 170 26.28 26.10 4.19
C SER A 170 24.97 26.22 5.00
N PRO A 171 23.89 25.53 4.60
CA PRO A 171 23.82 24.55 3.51
C PRO A 171 23.86 25.20 2.11
N PRO A 172 24.24 24.44 1.07
CA PRO A 172 24.17 24.86 -0.32
C PRO A 172 22.75 24.71 -0.87
N TRP A 173 21.83 25.53 -0.35
CA TRP A 173 20.40 25.53 -0.70
C TRP A 173 20.10 26.39 -1.93
N SER A 174 19.06 26.05 -2.71
CA SER A 174 18.67 26.79 -3.91
C SER A 174 17.15 27.05 -3.99
N SER A 175 16.77 28.00 -4.86
CA SER A 175 15.37 28.44 -5.04
C SER A 175 14.41 27.32 -5.47
N ASP A 176 14.94 26.26 -6.07
CA ASP A 176 14.24 25.10 -6.60
C ASP A 176 14.34 23.85 -5.71
N ASP A 177 14.92 23.93 -4.51
CA ASP A 177 14.93 22.84 -3.53
C ASP A 177 14.65 23.25 -2.08
N THR A 178 14.20 24.49 -1.88
CA THR A 178 13.99 25.09 -0.56
C THR A 178 12.57 25.62 -0.40
N ILE A 179 12.00 25.44 0.80
CA ILE A 179 10.77 26.10 1.25
C ILE A 179 11.02 26.99 2.47
N PHE A 180 10.29 28.10 2.54
CA PHE A 180 10.25 29.03 3.66
C PHE A 180 8.85 28.95 4.27
N ALA A 181 8.73 28.62 5.56
CA ALA A 181 7.44 28.58 6.23
C ALA A 181 7.41 29.56 7.41
N ILE A 182 6.31 30.30 7.55
CA ILE A 182 6.13 31.28 8.62
C ILE A 182 4.78 31.04 9.28
N PHE A 183 4.79 30.80 10.59
CA PHE A 183 3.61 30.64 11.43
C PHE A 183 3.72 31.56 12.66
N ASP A 184 3.10 32.73 12.56
CA ASP A 184 3.15 33.79 13.57
C ASP A 184 1.89 34.67 13.54
N GLY A 185 1.77 35.58 14.52
CA GLY A 185 0.63 36.47 14.74
C GLY A 185 -0.20 36.13 15.98
N ILE A 186 0.08 35.01 16.64
CA ILE A 186 -0.62 34.59 17.87
C ILE A 186 -0.35 35.61 18.98
N ASN A 187 0.90 36.05 19.12
CA ASN A 187 1.30 37.01 20.15
C ASN A 187 1.00 38.45 19.71
N ASP A 188 1.08 38.78 18.42
CA ASP A 188 0.71 40.10 17.89
C ASP A 188 -0.77 40.42 18.18
N VAL A 189 -1.68 39.50 17.84
CA VAL A 189 -3.11 39.63 18.17
C VAL A 189 -3.34 39.51 19.68
N GLY A 190 -2.74 38.51 20.33
CA GLY A 190 -2.92 38.23 21.76
C GLY A 190 -2.49 39.37 22.69
N ASN A 191 -1.49 40.17 22.29
CA ASN A 191 -1.00 41.32 23.04
C ASN A 191 -1.65 42.66 22.66
N SER A 192 -2.51 42.71 21.62
CA SER A 192 -3.07 43.97 21.09
C SER A 192 -4.61 44.03 21.04
N TYR A 193 -5.33 42.90 20.98
CA TYR A 193 -6.79 42.88 20.78
C TYR A 193 -7.60 43.74 21.76
N HIS A 194 -7.05 43.99 22.95
CA HIS A 194 -7.70 44.76 24.01
C HIS A 194 -7.66 46.28 23.81
N ASP A 195 -6.84 46.80 22.90
CA ASP A 195 -6.93 48.20 22.42
C ASP A 195 -8.11 48.41 21.45
N GLY A 196 -8.60 47.30 20.86
CA GLY A 196 -9.83 47.22 20.09
C GLY A 196 -9.72 47.59 18.61
N THR A 197 -10.62 47.02 17.82
CA THR A 197 -10.54 46.95 16.34
C THR A 197 -10.08 48.23 15.60
N PRO A 198 -10.48 49.48 15.94
CA PRO A 198 -9.97 50.67 15.25
C PRO A 198 -8.47 50.93 15.46
N ALA A 199 -7.92 50.55 16.62
CA ALA A 199 -6.50 50.64 16.92
C ALA A 199 -5.75 49.46 16.31
N THR A 200 -6.22 48.23 16.54
CA THR A 200 -5.59 47.00 15.99
C THR A 200 -5.60 47.00 14.46
N THR A 201 -6.68 47.37 13.77
CA THR A 201 -6.68 47.51 12.29
C THR A 201 -5.67 48.53 11.76
N THR A 202 -5.25 49.53 12.57
CA THR A 202 -4.20 50.47 12.18
C THR A 202 -2.81 49.88 12.41
N LEU A 203 -2.62 49.19 13.54
CA LEU A 203 -1.39 48.50 13.91
C LEU A 203 -1.11 47.29 13.00
N ASP A 204 -2.11 46.47 12.69
CA ASP A 204 -2.07 45.37 11.71
C ASP A 204 -1.54 45.85 10.37
N ALA A 205 -1.94 47.05 9.90
CA ALA A 205 -1.45 47.58 8.63
C ALA A 205 0.06 47.86 8.67
N GLU A 206 0.57 48.43 9.77
CA GLU A 206 2.01 48.64 9.97
C GLU A 206 2.77 47.31 10.13
N ILE A 207 2.16 46.31 10.78
CA ILE A 207 2.73 44.96 10.93
C ILE A 207 2.79 44.21 9.59
N PHE A 208 1.73 44.26 8.77
CA PHE A 208 1.71 43.58 7.46
C PHE A 208 2.60 44.27 6.42
N ASP A 209 2.78 45.59 6.49
CA ASP A 209 3.83 46.31 5.73
C ASP A 209 5.24 45.79 6.10
N ALA A 210 5.51 45.56 7.39
CA ALA A 210 6.77 44.96 7.85
C ALA A 210 6.90 43.49 7.41
N TYR A 211 5.84 42.69 7.56
CA TYR A 211 5.79 41.27 7.19
C TYR A 211 6.05 41.07 5.68
N GLU A 212 5.44 41.89 4.80
CA GLU A 212 5.73 41.85 3.36
C GLU A 212 7.21 42.21 3.08
N GLY A 213 7.76 43.18 3.82
CA GLY A 213 9.19 43.53 3.79
C GLY A 213 10.12 42.37 4.16
N LEU A 214 9.78 41.59 5.20
CA LEU A 214 10.54 40.43 5.63
C LEU A 214 10.50 39.28 4.62
N VAL A 215 9.33 39.01 4.03
CA VAL A 215 9.23 38.06 2.91
C VAL A 215 10.01 38.55 1.69
N GLN A 216 10.00 39.86 1.43
CA GLN A 216 10.78 40.46 0.35
C GLN A 216 12.30 40.32 0.59
N ILE A 217 12.77 40.36 1.84
CA ILE A 217 14.17 40.05 2.22
C ILE A 217 14.51 38.58 1.90
N LEU A 218 13.69 37.63 2.33
CA LEU A 218 13.89 36.20 2.05
C LEU A 218 13.88 35.90 0.54
N TYR A 219 12.98 36.54 -0.22
CA TYR A 219 12.92 36.45 -1.68
C TYR A 219 14.19 37.02 -2.35
N ASN A 220 14.72 38.13 -1.85
CA ASN A 220 15.97 38.73 -2.32
C ASN A 220 17.20 37.87 -1.99
N ALA A 221 17.16 37.13 -0.88
CA ALA A 221 18.16 36.12 -0.52
C ALA A 221 18.06 34.83 -1.37
N GLY A 222 17.03 34.69 -2.21
CA GLY A 222 16.85 33.58 -3.15
C GLY A 222 15.62 32.71 -2.92
N GLY A 223 14.84 32.95 -1.86
CA GLY A 223 13.62 32.18 -1.57
C GLY A 223 12.58 32.30 -2.69
N ARG A 224 11.92 31.18 -3.05
CA ARG A 224 10.87 31.16 -4.09
C ARG A 224 9.64 30.34 -3.73
N ASN A 225 9.62 29.61 -2.62
CA ASN A 225 8.49 28.80 -2.19
C ASN A 225 8.17 29.20 -0.75
N PHE A 226 6.98 29.76 -0.52
CA PHE A 226 6.58 30.35 0.76
C PHE A 226 5.26 29.76 1.26
N LEU A 227 5.25 29.29 2.50
CA LEU A 227 4.10 28.74 3.21
C LEU A 227 3.74 29.64 4.39
N PHE A 228 2.52 30.17 4.40
CA PHE A 228 1.99 30.97 5.49
C PHE A 228 0.91 30.20 6.25
N LEU A 229 1.04 30.12 7.57
CA LEU A 229 0.00 29.59 8.45
C LEU A 229 -0.73 30.77 9.11
N ASN A 230 -2.06 30.77 9.05
CA ASN A 230 -2.87 31.79 9.72
C ASN A 230 -3.03 31.50 11.23
N VAL A 231 -3.58 32.44 12.01
CA VAL A 231 -3.68 32.36 13.47
C VAL A 231 -4.82 31.41 13.91
N PRO A 232 -4.55 30.41 14.79
CA PRO A 232 -5.54 29.48 15.32
C PRO A 232 -6.59 30.19 16.20
N PRO A 233 -7.69 29.52 16.61
CA PRO A 233 -8.76 30.14 17.39
C PRO A 233 -8.37 30.28 18.87
N VAL A 234 -7.35 31.10 19.16
CA VAL A 234 -6.86 31.36 20.52
C VAL A 234 -7.89 32.12 21.37
N ASP A 235 -8.95 32.66 20.74
CA ASP A 235 -10.17 33.11 21.43
C ASP A 235 -10.83 32.01 22.31
N ARG A 236 -10.51 30.74 22.04
CA ARG A 236 -10.97 29.56 22.79
C ARG A 236 -9.96 29.06 23.82
N ALA A 237 -8.78 29.67 23.94
CA ALA A 237 -7.74 29.24 24.86
C ALA A 237 -8.17 29.46 26.34
N PRO A 238 -7.68 28.65 27.29
CA PRO A 238 -7.98 28.83 28.72
C PRO A 238 -7.67 30.23 29.25
N VAL A 239 -6.62 30.90 28.73
CA VAL A 239 -6.23 32.27 29.13
C VAL A 239 -7.24 33.33 28.70
N THR A 240 -7.80 33.27 27.49
CA THR A 240 -8.82 34.22 27.02
C THR A 240 -10.19 33.88 27.58
N THR A 241 -10.53 32.58 27.65
CA THR A 241 -11.82 32.16 28.20
C THR A 241 -11.99 32.56 29.67
N ALA A 242 -10.91 32.52 30.47
CA ALA A 242 -10.87 33.02 31.84
C ALA A 242 -11.10 34.55 31.98
N GLN A 243 -10.82 35.34 30.93
CA GLN A 243 -11.09 36.79 30.89
C GLN A 243 -12.56 37.10 30.53
N GLY A 244 -13.30 36.10 30.05
CA GLY A 244 -14.74 36.16 29.84
C GLY A 244 -15.17 36.52 28.41
N ASN A 245 -16.47 36.38 28.16
CA ASN A 245 -17.04 36.37 26.81
C ASN A 245 -16.80 37.65 25.99
N SER A 246 -16.54 38.80 26.63
CA SER A 246 -16.19 40.05 25.96
C SER A 246 -14.79 40.01 25.36
N SER A 247 -13.81 39.44 26.07
CA SER A 247 -12.44 39.30 25.57
C SER A 247 -12.39 38.27 24.43
N GLN A 248 -13.05 37.11 24.62
CA GLN A 248 -13.20 36.10 23.56
C GLN A 248 -13.81 36.69 22.29
N ALA A 249 -14.88 37.49 22.41
CA ALA A 249 -15.53 38.11 21.26
C ALA A 249 -14.68 39.17 20.55
N GLN A 250 -13.83 39.90 21.28
CA GLN A 250 -12.92 40.89 20.70
C GLN A 250 -11.71 40.23 20.04
N GLU A 251 -11.04 39.30 20.73
CA GLU A 251 -9.92 38.55 20.18
C GLU A 251 -10.34 37.77 18.93
N LYS A 252 -11.52 37.12 18.95
CA LYS A 252 -12.09 36.45 17.77
C LYS A 252 -12.33 37.39 16.58
N ALA A 253 -12.72 38.64 16.83
CA ALA A 253 -12.94 39.62 15.77
C ALA A 253 -11.60 40.03 15.13
N ASP A 254 -10.59 40.28 15.95
CA ASP A 254 -9.29 40.76 15.47
C ASP A 254 -8.46 39.59 14.85
N ILE A 255 -8.56 38.35 15.34
CA ILE A 255 -8.06 37.13 14.64
C ILE A 255 -8.64 37.04 13.22
N ALA A 256 -9.94 37.34 13.04
CA ALA A 256 -10.58 37.29 11.72
C ALA A 256 -10.10 38.40 10.78
N VAL A 257 -9.68 39.55 11.31
CA VAL A 257 -9.01 40.62 10.54
C VAL A 257 -7.60 40.18 10.14
N TRP A 258 -6.79 39.72 11.10
CA TRP A 258 -5.43 39.22 10.86
C TRP A 258 -5.41 38.12 9.80
N ASN A 259 -6.28 37.11 9.92
CA ASN A 259 -6.34 35.99 8.99
C ASN A 259 -6.77 36.40 7.57
N ALA A 260 -7.56 37.47 7.43
CA ALA A 260 -7.85 38.08 6.13
C ALA A 260 -6.67 38.91 5.57
N ALA A 261 -5.88 39.53 6.44
CA ALA A 261 -4.67 40.26 6.08
C ALA A 261 -3.56 39.31 5.59
N VAL A 262 -3.31 38.17 6.25
CA VAL A 262 -2.40 37.11 5.76
C VAL A 262 -2.75 36.69 4.32
N VAL A 263 -4.03 36.44 4.04
CA VAL A 263 -4.52 36.07 2.71
C VAL A 263 -4.35 37.20 1.69
N THR A 264 -4.47 38.45 2.11
CA THR A 264 -4.29 39.64 1.27
C THR A 264 -2.82 39.85 0.92
N MET A 265 -1.92 39.80 1.92
CA MET A 265 -0.47 39.89 1.75
C MET A 265 0.05 38.79 0.81
N ALA A 266 -0.33 37.53 1.05
CA ALA A 266 0.07 36.41 0.20
C ALA A 266 -0.37 36.54 -1.27
N GLN A 267 -1.56 37.12 -1.52
CA GLN A 267 -2.02 37.45 -2.88
C GLN A 267 -1.26 38.62 -3.50
N GLY A 268 -0.95 39.67 -2.73
CA GLY A 268 -0.12 40.80 -3.16
C GLY A 268 1.29 40.34 -3.56
N LEU A 269 1.96 39.61 -2.67
CA LEU A 269 3.24 38.95 -2.87
C LEU A 269 3.29 38.10 -4.15
N LYS A 270 2.29 37.23 -4.37
CA LYS A 270 2.21 36.40 -5.60
C LYS A 270 1.98 37.24 -6.86
N ALA A 271 1.24 38.35 -6.77
CA ALA A 271 1.02 39.27 -7.89
C ALA A 271 2.27 40.11 -8.21
N ALA A 272 3.07 40.48 -7.19
CA ALA A 272 4.33 41.20 -7.34
C ALA A 272 5.44 40.32 -7.93
N HIS A 273 5.52 39.05 -7.51
CA HIS A 273 6.56 38.08 -7.91
C HIS A 273 5.97 36.83 -8.56
N PRO A 274 5.67 36.84 -9.87
CA PRO A 274 4.98 35.73 -10.55
C PRO A 274 5.72 34.39 -10.50
N ASP A 275 7.05 34.41 -10.40
CA ASP A 275 7.96 33.25 -10.31
C ASP A 275 8.04 32.61 -8.91
N MET A 276 7.42 33.24 -7.91
CA MET A 276 7.28 32.71 -6.54
C MET A 276 6.07 31.78 -6.43
N ASN A 277 6.19 30.68 -5.69
CA ASN A 277 5.08 29.81 -5.31
C ASN A 277 4.65 30.13 -3.88
N VAL A 278 3.34 30.29 -3.67
CA VAL A 278 2.80 30.70 -2.36
C VAL A 278 1.69 29.73 -1.96
N PHE A 279 1.76 29.30 -0.70
CA PHE A 279 0.86 28.38 -0.03
C PHE A 279 0.31 29.08 1.21
N ILE A 280 -0.98 28.90 1.50
CA ILE A 280 -1.62 29.36 2.74
C ILE A 280 -2.34 28.19 3.37
N TYR A 281 -2.09 27.92 4.66
CA TYR A 281 -2.82 26.93 5.44
C TYR A 281 -3.71 27.61 6.50
N ASP A 282 -4.95 27.13 6.62
CA ASP A 282 -5.97 27.65 7.54
C ASP A 282 -5.98 26.85 8.86
N THR A 283 -5.08 27.20 9.77
CA THR A 283 -5.04 26.62 11.12
C THR A 283 -6.30 26.97 11.92
N ASN A 284 -6.91 28.12 11.65
CA ASN A 284 -8.11 28.58 12.34
C ASN A 284 -9.28 27.60 12.16
N SER A 285 -9.55 27.21 10.91
CA SER A 285 -10.55 26.19 10.59
C SER A 285 -10.15 24.81 11.11
N LEU A 286 -8.88 24.41 11.00
CA LEU A 286 -8.40 23.10 11.46
C LEU A 286 -8.59 22.91 12.97
N PHE A 287 -8.08 23.86 13.76
CA PHE A 287 -8.15 23.81 15.22
C PHE A 287 -9.60 23.97 15.71
N THR A 288 -10.42 24.77 15.01
CA THR A 288 -11.87 24.87 15.31
C THR A 288 -12.57 23.53 15.13
N ALA A 289 -12.25 22.77 14.06
CA ALA A 289 -12.85 21.46 13.83
C ALA A 289 -12.53 20.46 14.95
N VAL A 290 -11.29 20.45 15.46
CA VAL A 290 -10.86 19.56 16.54
C VAL A 290 -11.41 20.00 17.91
N LEU A 291 -11.49 21.31 18.16
CA LEU A 291 -12.06 21.85 19.40
C LEU A 291 -13.59 21.64 19.50
N ASP A 292 -14.28 21.54 18.36
CA ASP A 292 -15.72 21.22 18.26
C ASP A 292 -15.99 19.70 18.23
N ASP A 293 -15.14 18.92 17.56
CA ASP A 293 -15.20 17.46 17.48
C ASP A 293 -13.79 16.83 17.52
N PRO A 294 -13.35 16.30 18.67
CA PRO A 294 -12.11 15.54 18.82
C PRO A 294 -11.91 14.43 17.78
N SER A 295 -13.01 13.80 17.34
CA SER A 295 -12.99 12.67 16.42
C SER A 295 -12.92 13.06 14.94
N SER A 296 -12.82 14.36 14.64
CA SER A 296 -12.64 14.89 13.28
C SER A 296 -11.35 14.39 12.59
N PHE A 297 -10.30 14.07 13.36
CA PHE A 297 -9.07 13.44 12.88
C PHE A 297 -8.68 12.22 13.76
N PRO A 298 -8.07 11.17 13.20
CA PRO A 298 -7.63 9.99 13.96
C PRO A 298 -6.72 10.31 15.15
N GLN A 299 -5.73 11.19 14.94
CA GLN A 299 -4.69 11.53 15.91
C GLN A 299 -5.27 12.25 17.14
N THR A 300 -6.27 13.12 16.94
CA THR A 300 -6.93 13.91 18.00
C THR A 300 -8.08 13.17 18.68
N SER A 301 -8.47 11.98 18.20
CA SER A 301 -9.59 11.21 18.75
C SER A 301 -9.40 10.74 20.19
N ILE A 302 -8.17 10.87 20.73
CA ILE A 302 -7.83 10.63 22.14
C ILE A 302 -8.25 11.76 23.08
N TYR A 303 -8.59 12.96 22.57
CA TYR A 303 -8.91 14.10 23.43
C TYR A 303 -10.24 13.91 24.18
N GLN A 304 -10.16 13.76 25.49
CA GLN A 304 -11.32 13.78 26.39
C GLN A 304 -11.68 15.20 26.87
N ASN A 305 -10.79 16.19 26.72
CA ASN A 305 -11.07 17.58 27.12
C ASN A 305 -10.47 18.64 26.17
N THR A 306 -11.33 19.39 25.48
CA THR A 306 -10.96 20.49 24.57
C THR A 306 -11.09 21.90 25.17
N THR A 307 -11.39 22.01 26.48
CA THR A 307 -11.86 23.28 27.09
C THR A 307 -11.03 23.79 28.27
N ALA A 308 -10.26 22.91 28.91
CA ALA A 308 -9.39 23.25 30.02
C ALA A 308 -8.03 22.53 29.86
N TYR A 309 -7.09 22.87 30.73
CA TYR A 309 -5.81 22.17 30.91
C TYR A 309 -5.68 21.73 32.38
N CYS A 310 -4.68 20.91 32.71
CA CYS A 310 -4.38 20.58 34.11
C CYS A 310 -3.13 21.32 34.61
N VAL A 311 -3.26 22.03 35.74
CA VAL A 311 -2.17 22.80 36.38
C VAL A 311 -0.95 21.93 36.72
N ALA A 312 -1.14 20.65 37.05
CA ALA A 312 -0.03 19.74 37.34
C ALA A 312 0.82 19.37 36.09
N TYR A 313 0.30 19.62 34.88
CA TYR A 313 1.01 19.38 33.62
C TYR A 313 1.66 20.64 33.04
N GLU A 314 1.24 21.84 33.45
CA GLU A 314 1.49 23.11 32.73
C GLU A 314 2.97 23.50 32.56
N ASN A 315 3.87 22.90 33.35
CA ASN A 315 5.32 23.11 33.35
C ASN A 315 6.12 21.93 32.73
N GLY A 316 5.45 21.01 32.04
CA GLY A 316 6.04 19.83 31.39
C GLY A 316 5.94 18.56 32.23
N THR A 317 5.80 17.41 31.57
CA THR A 317 5.63 16.11 32.22
C THR A 317 6.80 15.14 31.96
N PRO A 318 7.01 14.09 32.80
CA PRO A 318 8.08 13.11 32.61
C PRO A 318 8.02 12.29 31.31
N THR A 319 6.83 12.11 30.75
CA THR A 319 6.58 11.45 29.45
C THR A 319 5.43 12.18 28.74
N ILE A 320 5.34 12.03 27.42
CA ILE A 320 4.32 12.72 26.58
C ILE A 320 2.88 12.27 26.86
N ASP A 321 2.73 11.09 27.48
CA ASP A 321 1.50 10.39 27.84
C ASP A 321 1.26 10.36 29.36
N TYR A 322 1.97 11.21 30.12
CA TYR A 322 2.00 11.14 31.58
C TYR A 322 0.62 11.33 32.23
N PHE A 323 0.36 10.54 33.27
CA PHE A 323 -0.86 10.55 34.06
C PHE A 323 -0.57 10.98 35.51
N ASP A 324 -1.04 12.17 35.90
CA ASP A 324 -1.13 12.56 37.31
C ASP A 324 -2.56 12.24 37.85
N PRO A 325 -2.69 11.48 38.95
CA PRO A 325 -3.99 11.14 39.53
C PRO A 325 -4.88 12.33 39.94
N SER A 326 -4.34 13.54 40.06
CA SER A 326 -5.10 14.77 40.31
C SER A 326 -5.76 15.36 39.06
N CYS A 327 -5.26 15.05 37.87
CA CYS A 327 -5.80 15.53 36.58
C CYS A 327 -6.92 14.62 36.02
N GLY A 328 -7.02 13.38 36.48
CA GLY A 328 -8.10 12.45 36.11
C GLY A 328 -7.96 11.79 34.73
N ILE A 329 -7.31 12.44 33.76
CA ILE A 329 -6.91 11.89 32.44
C ILE A 329 -5.41 12.22 32.15
N PRO A 330 -4.73 11.43 31.30
CA PRO A 330 -3.38 11.72 30.81
C PRO A 330 -3.23 13.09 30.13
N VAL A 331 -2.01 13.63 30.10
CA VAL A 331 -1.71 14.95 29.51
C VAL A 331 -2.06 15.05 28.03
N ASN A 332 -1.81 14.00 27.23
CA ASN A 332 -2.15 13.95 25.80
C ASN A 332 -3.64 13.77 25.50
N GLU A 333 -4.48 13.50 26.50
CA GLU A 333 -5.95 13.47 26.35
C GLU A 333 -6.59 14.86 26.62
N TYR A 334 -5.79 15.87 26.99
CA TYR A 334 -6.16 17.27 26.94
C TYR A 334 -5.75 17.90 25.61
N PHE A 335 -6.62 18.70 24.99
CA PHE A 335 -6.22 19.56 23.87
C PHE A 335 -5.25 20.64 24.33
N TRP A 336 -5.56 21.33 25.44
CA TRP A 336 -4.74 22.40 25.99
C TRP A 336 -3.73 21.83 26.98
N PHE A 337 -2.44 22.05 26.70
CA PHE A 337 -1.34 21.67 27.60
C PHE A 337 -1.22 22.65 28.77
N ASN A 338 -1.34 23.95 28.49
CA ASN A 338 -1.32 25.03 29.47
C ASN A 338 -2.35 26.12 29.10
N GLY A 339 -2.20 27.34 29.65
CA GLY A 339 -3.14 28.43 29.43
C GLY A 339 -3.33 28.88 27.97
N LEU A 340 -2.35 28.64 27.09
CA LEU A 340 -2.33 29.15 25.70
C LEU A 340 -1.93 28.09 24.65
N HIS A 341 -1.16 27.07 25.03
CA HIS A 341 -0.55 26.13 24.10
C HIS A 341 -1.28 24.79 24.08
N PRO A 342 -1.44 24.15 22.89
CA PRO A 342 -2.04 22.84 22.78
C PRO A 342 -1.01 21.71 23.00
N THR A 343 -1.48 20.46 23.03
CA THR A 343 -0.65 19.25 23.09
C THR A 343 -0.26 18.74 21.69
N TYR A 344 0.74 17.86 21.62
CA TYR A 344 1.27 17.32 20.36
C TYR A 344 0.25 16.73 19.35
N PRO A 345 -0.90 16.11 19.72
CA PRO A 345 -1.79 15.47 18.73
C PRO A 345 -2.44 16.42 17.71
N ILE A 346 -2.65 17.70 18.01
CA ILE A 346 -3.09 18.68 16.99
C ILE A 346 -1.92 19.16 16.11
N HIS A 347 -0.68 19.13 16.62
CA HIS A 347 0.52 19.43 15.84
C HIS A 347 0.85 18.33 14.83
N ASP A 348 0.59 17.07 15.19
CA ASP A 348 0.62 15.89 14.32
C ASP A 348 -0.34 16.07 13.12
N VAL A 349 -1.62 16.36 13.39
CA VAL A 349 -2.60 16.69 12.32
C VAL A 349 -2.18 17.91 11.51
N LEU A 350 -1.70 18.98 12.13
CA LEU A 350 -1.25 20.17 11.40
C LEU A 350 -0.12 19.83 10.42
N ALA A 351 0.82 18.96 10.80
CA ALA A 351 1.88 18.50 9.92
C ALA A 351 1.37 17.61 8.77
N GLU A 352 0.46 16.68 9.04
CA GLU A 352 -0.20 15.86 7.99
C GLU A 352 -0.87 16.78 6.95
N GLN A 353 -1.71 17.71 7.41
CA GLN A 353 -2.52 18.55 6.53
C GLN A 353 -1.67 19.63 5.81
N VAL A 354 -0.57 20.10 6.41
CA VAL A 354 0.43 20.92 5.72
C VAL A 354 1.15 20.10 4.64
N SER A 355 1.55 18.87 4.92
CA SER A 355 2.21 18.01 3.92
C SER A 355 1.31 17.75 2.72
N LEU A 356 0.03 17.43 2.95
CA LEU A 356 -0.98 17.28 1.88
C LEU A 356 -1.15 18.56 1.04
N LEU A 357 -1.12 19.75 1.64
CA LEU A 357 -1.15 21.03 0.89
C LEU A 357 0.11 21.21 0.03
N LEU A 358 1.28 20.77 0.49
CA LEU A 358 2.52 20.84 -0.29
C LEU A 358 2.51 19.82 -1.45
N GLU A 359 1.88 18.66 -1.27
CA GLU A 359 1.69 17.67 -2.35
C GLU A 359 0.71 18.17 -3.43
N ASP A 360 -0.42 18.78 -3.05
CA ASP A 360 -1.39 19.39 -3.98
C ASP A 360 -0.83 20.60 -4.74
N GLY A 361 0.10 21.35 -4.13
CA GLY A 361 0.78 22.49 -4.73
C GLY A 361 0.23 23.88 -4.34
N PRO A 362 0.82 24.96 -4.87
CA PRO A 362 0.55 26.33 -4.40
C PRO A 362 -0.90 26.75 -4.63
N ASN A 363 -1.59 27.13 -3.56
CA ASN A 363 -3.03 27.44 -3.58
C ASN A 363 -3.35 28.94 -3.82
N VAL A 364 -2.33 29.80 -4.01
CA VAL A 364 -2.51 31.23 -4.32
C VAL A 364 -2.35 31.54 -5.81
N PRO A 365 -3.42 31.96 -6.52
CA PRO A 365 -3.37 32.22 -7.96
C PRO A 365 -2.87 33.63 -8.31
N LEU A 366 -2.26 33.76 -9.50
CA LEU A 366 -1.93 35.06 -10.10
C LEU A 366 -3.22 35.72 -10.66
N GLN A 367 -3.73 36.79 -10.02
CA GLN A 367 -4.96 37.44 -10.47
C GLN A 367 -4.79 38.32 -11.72
N PHE A 368 -5.81 38.27 -12.59
CA PHE A 368 -6.08 39.29 -13.62
C PHE A 368 -7.16 40.28 -13.15
N SER A 369 -7.25 41.43 -13.81
CA SER A 369 -7.76 42.68 -13.23
C SER A 369 -9.26 42.76 -12.85
N LEU A 370 -9.52 43.07 -11.58
CA LEU A 370 -10.33 44.21 -11.12
C LEU A 370 -11.84 44.30 -11.47
N ASN A 371 -12.49 43.24 -11.95
CA ASN A 371 -13.93 43.28 -12.32
C ASN A 371 -14.85 42.32 -11.52
N THR A 372 -14.37 41.76 -10.41
CA THR A 372 -15.08 40.70 -9.64
C THR A 372 -15.28 41.01 -8.15
N GLN A 373 -15.02 42.25 -7.72
CA GLN A 373 -15.01 42.64 -6.30
C GLN A 373 -16.40 42.61 -5.60
N ILE A 374 -17.49 42.37 -6.34
CA ILE A 374 -18.87 42.32 -5.82
C ILE A 374 -19.28 40.90 -5.39
N SER A 375 -18.55 39.85 -5.80
CA SER A 375 -18.91 38.46 -5.49
C SER A 375 -18.53 37.98 -4.08
N TYR A 376 -17.59 38.66 -3.41
CA TYR A 376 -16.97 38.15 -2.16
C TYR A 376 -17.92 38.09 -0.96
N PHE A 377 -18.87 39.03 -0.83
CA PHE A 377 -19.71 39.14 0.37
C PHE A 377 -21.00 38.29 0.37
N VAL A 378 -21.31 37.59 -0.72
CA VAL A 378 -22.56 36.82 -0.89
C VAL A 378 -22.31 35.30 -1.00
N LEU A 379 -21.04 34.89 -1.01
CA LEU A 379 -20.62 33.48 -1.03
C LEU A 379 -20.14 32.94 0.32
N PHE A 380 -20.25 33.70 1.42
CA PHE A 380 -19.70 33.29 2.72
C PHE A 380 -20.58 32.33 3.54
N GLU A 381 -21.89 32.34 3.33
CA GLU A 381 -22.73 31.17 3.67
C GLU A 381 -22.34 29.94 2.82
N LYS A 382 -21.61 30.16 1.72
CA LYS A 382 -21.54 29.34 0.50
C LYS A 382 -21.24 27.87 0.79
N SER A 383 -20.22 27.64 1.63
CA SER A 383 -19.31 26.49 1.52
C SER A 383 -19.23 25.61 2.78
N LYS A 384 -19.79 24.39 2.71
CA LYS A 384 -19.51 23.28 3.64
C LYS A 384 -19.40 21.94 2.89
N ALA A 385 -18.25 21.68 2.26
CA ALA A 385 -17.68 20.35 2.00
C ALA A 385 -16.39 20.45 1.16
N SER A 386 -15.22 20.18 1.74
CA SER A 386 -14.02 19.80 0.97
C SER A 386 -12.98 18.96 1.75
N THR A 387 -13.30 18.47 2.96
CA THR A 387 -12.62 17.29 3.53
C THR A 387 -13.13 16.06 2.78
N ALA A 388 -12.59 15.82 1.58
CA ALA A 388 -13.21 14.93 0.60
C ALA A 388 -12.19 14.22 -0.32
N THR A 389 -11.27 13.46 0.28
CA THR A 389 -10.52 12.40 -0.43
C THR A 389 -10.67 11.06 0.30
N MET A 390 -10.19 10.94 1.55
CA MET A 390 -10.51 9.78 2.39
C MET A 390 -12.00 9.71 2.77
N ALA A 391 -12.57 10.85 3.18
CA ALA A 391 -14.02 10.95 3.39
C ALA A 391 -14.80 10.96 2.06
N LEU A 392 -14.17 11.17 0.90
CA LEU A 392 -14.85 10.99 -0.40
C LEU A 392 -15.06 9.52 -0.73
N ASP A 393 -14.19 8.59 -0.32
CA ASP A 393 -14.45 7.16 -0.56
C ASP A 393 -15.43 6.56 0.47
N ARG A 394 -15.48 7.09 1.70
CA ARG A 394 -16.58 6.78 2.65
C ARG A 394 -17.89 7.49 2.31
N LEU A 395 -17.88 8.71 1.78
CA LEU A 395 -19.09 9.38 1.27
C LEU A 395 -19.49 8.85 -0.11
N LYS A 396 -18.60 8.29 -0.92
CA LYS A 396 -18.98 7.45 -2.06
C LYS A 396 -19.69 6.20 -1.55
N SER A 397 -19.11 5.41 -0.63
CA SER A 397 -19.80 4.19 -0.16
C SER A 397 -21.16 4.50 0.49
N VAL A 398 -21.25 5.52 1.35
CA VAL A 398 -22.50 5.94 2.00
C VAL A 398 -23.47 6.63 1.03
N ALA A 399 -23.03 7.54 0.17
CA ALA A 399 -23.93 8.19 -0.80
C ALA A 399 -24.32 7.27 -1.97
N HIS A 400 -23.53 6.26 -2.32
CA HIS A 400 -23.94 5.21 -3.27
C HIS A 400 -25.09 4.37 -2.69
N HIS A 401 -25.05 4.06 -1.39
CA HIS A 401 -26.17 3.45 -0.65
C HIS A 401 -27.40 4.38 -0.52
N VAL A 402 -27.27 5.69 -0.73
CA VAL A 402 -28.38 6.68 -0.58
C VAL A 402 -28.91 7.22 -1.93
N THR A 403 -28.10 7.23 -2.99
CA THR A 403 -28.47 7.82 -4.30
C THR A 403 -28.64 6.80 -5.42
N GLY A 404 -28.03 5.60 -5.32
CA GLY A 404 -28.19 4.54 -6.30
C GLY A 404 -27.57 4.77 -7.68
N THR A 405 -26.76 5.83 -7.87
CA THR A 405 -26.17 6.22 -9.18
C THR A 405 -24.64 6.22 -9.20
N ALA A 406 -24.02 5.15 -8.69
CA ALA A 406 -22.66 4.81 -9.08
C ALA A 406 -22.67 4.15 -10.48
N PRO A 407 -21.63 4.33 -11.32
CA PRO A 407 -21.36 3.35 -12.38
C PRO A 407 -21.13 1.99 -11.69
N PRO A 408 -21.90 0.92 -12.00
CA PRO A 408 -21.78 -0.31 -11.22
C PRO A 408 -20.40 -0.95 -11.44
N PRO A 409 -19.78 -1.56 -10.42
CA PRO A 409 -18.41 -2.07 -10.49
C PRO A 409 -18.22 -3.09 -11.61
N HIS A 410 -16.98 -3.29 -12.03
CA HIS A 410 -16.63 -4.35 -12.96
C HIS A 410 -16.94 -5.71 -12.28
N PRO A 411 -17.53 -6.70 -12.97
CA PRO A 411 -18.00 -7.91 -12.29
C PRO A 411 -16.92 -8.71 -11.54
N PHE A 412 -15.64 -8.58 -11.92
CA PHE A 412 -14.48 -9.16 -11.22
C PHE A 412 -13.90 -8.30 -10.07
N ASP A 413 -14.35 -7.06 -9.86
CA ASP A 413 -13.83 -6.23 -8.77
C ASP A 413 -14.06 -6.92 -7.42
N PRO A 414 -13.09 -6.95 -6.48
CA PRO A 414 -13.33 -7.45 -5.12
C PRO A 414 -14.54 -6.79 -4.47
N LEU A 415 -15.11 -7.41 -3.44
CA LEU A 415 -16.20 -6.77 -2.68
C LEU A 415 -15.68 -5.51 -1.98
N SER A 416 -16.39 -4.42 -2.17
CA SER A 416 -16.19 -3.18 -1.43
C SER A 416 -16.60 -3.34 0.05
N ASN A 417 -16.08 -2.47 0.93
CA ASN A 417 -16.43 -2.46 2.35
C ASN A 417 -17.97 -2.47 2.59
N ALA A 418 -18.71 -1.65 1.84
CA ALA A 418 -20.17 -1.59 1.93
C ALA A 418 -20.88 -2.86 1.40
N GLU A 419 -20.32 -3.59 0.44
CA GLU A 419 -20.83 -4.90 0.01
C GLU A 419 -20.59 -5.97 1.09
N ILE A 420 -19.42 -5.95 1.74
CA ILE A 420 -19.07 -6.85 2.85
C ILE A 420 -20.03 -6.63 4.03
N GLU A 421 -20.22 -5.39 4.45
CA GLU A 421 -21.17 -5.01 5.52
C GLU A 421 -22.61 -5.41 5.17
N SER A 422 -23.02 -5.25 3.91
CA SER A 422 -24.35 -5.63 3.44
C SER A 422 -24.55 -7.16 3.47
N ALA A 423 -23.56 -7.94 3.05
CA ALA A 423 -23.60 -9.40 3.16
C ALA A 423 -23.71 -9.85 4.63
N VAL A 424 -22.88 -9.27 5.51
CA VAL A 424 -22.89 -9.54 6.96
C VAL A 424 -24.25 -9.21 7.58
N LYS A 425 -24.86 -8.09 7.19
CA LYS A 425 -26.20 -7.71 7.66
C LYS A 425 -27.26 -8.74 7.26
N VAL A 426 -27.31 -9.15 5.99
CA VAL A 426 -28.29 -10.14 5.50
C VAL A 426 -28.14 -11.49 6.23
N ILE A 427 -26.91 -11.95 6.48
CA ILE A 427 -26.67 -13.17 7.27
C ILE A 427 -27.11 -13.00 8.72
N ARG A 428 -26.85 -11.85 9.35
CA ARG A 428 -27.28 -11.56 10.74
C ARG A 428 -28.79 -11.50 10.90
N GLU A 429 -29.50 -10.91 9.94
CA GLU A 429 -30.97 -10.84 9.92
C GLU A 429 -31.60 -12.23 9.70
N ALA A 430 -30.98 -13.11 8.91
CA ALA A 430 -31.48 -14.46 8.64
C ALA A 430 -31.12 -15.50 9.71
N HIS A 431 -29.94 -15.40 10.33
CA HIS A 431 -29.35 -16.47 11.16
C HIS A 431 -28.84 -16.03 12.55
N GLY A 432 -28.92 -14.74 12.88
CA GLY A 432 -28.55 -14.22 14.20
C GLY A 432 -27.04 -14.04 14.41
N GLN A 433 -26.58 -14.25 15.64
CA GLN A 433 -25.20 -13.97 16.03
C GLN A 433 -24.24 -15.10 15.64
N VAL A 434 -23.55 -14.91 14.52
CA VAL A 434 -22.45 -15.78 14.04
C VAL A 434 -21.14 -15.00 13.98
N ASN A 435 -20.01 -15.70 14.08
CA ASN A 435 -18.68 -15.14 13.78
C ASN A 435 -18.40 -15.29 12.28
N PHE A 436 -17.78 -14.29 11.67
CA PHE A 436 -17.41 -14.36 10.24
C PHE A 436 -15.96 -14.83 10.09
N ASN A 437 -15.72 -15.74 9.15
CA ASN A 437 -14.39 -16.25 8.83
C ASN A 437 -13.86 -15.70 7.50
N ALA A 438 -14.72 -15.66 6.48
CA ALA A 438 -14.46 -15.01 5.20
C ALA A 438 -15.77 -14.47 4.62
N VAL A 439 -15.67 -13.33 3.95
CA VAL A 439 -16.70 -12.78 3.05
C VAL A 439 -15.93 -12.31 1.81
N THR A 440 -16.21 -12.89 0.65
CA THR A 440 -15.46 -12.67 -0.60
C THR A 440 -16.40 -12.58 -1.79
N LEU A 441 -15.91 -12.09 -2.93
CA LEU A 441 -16.64 -12.17 -4.19
C LEU A 441 -16.81 -13.65 -4.58
N TRP A 442 -18.04 -14.05 -4.91
CA TRP A 442 -18.26 -15.25 -5.72
C TRP A 442 -18.07 -14.86 -7.18
N GLU A 443 -17.01 -15.37 -7.82
CA GLU A 443 -16.65 -14.94 -9.17
C GLU A 443 -17.76 -15.26 -10.20
N PRO A 444 -18.10 -14.32 -11.10
CA PRO A 444 -19.10 -14.54 -12.14
C PRO A 444 -18.84 -15.80 -12.97
N ARG A 445 -19.89 -16.59 -13.21
CA ARG A 445 -19.82 -17.82 -14.00
C ARG A 445 -19.27 -17.53 -15.39
N LYS A 446 -18.24 -18.27 -15.85
CA LYS A 446 -17.42 -17.92 -17.02
C LYS A 446 -18.25 -17.78 -18.31
N LYS A 447 -19.30 -18.59 -18.47
CA LYS A 447 -20.23 -18.55 -19.61
C LYS A 447 -21.17 -17.34 -19.65
N GLU A 448 -21.34 -16.66 -18.53
CA GLU A 448 -22.09 -15.40 -18.43
C GLU A 448 -21.13 -14.22 -18.58
N MET A 449 -19.98 -14.30 -17.91
CA MET A 449 -18.94 -13.27 -17.95
C MET A 449 -18.34 -13.07 -19.34
N LEU A 450 -18.04 -14.15 -20.08
CA LEU A 450 -17.51 -14.03 -21.45
C LEU A 450 -18.50 -13.32 -22.38
N LYS A 451 -19.82 -13.57 -22.27
CA LYS A 451 -20.83 -12.86 -23.08
C LYS A 451 -20.90 -11.39 -22.73
N TRP A 452 -20.81 -11.06 -21.44
CA TRP A 452 -20.79 -9.68 -20.99
C TRP A 452 -19.51 -8.95 -21.41
N LEU A 453 -18.37 -9.65 -21.51
CA LEU A 453 -17.12 -9.11 -22.06
C LEU A 453 -17.16 -8.94 -23.59
N GLU A 454 -17.94 -9.75 -24.31
CA GLU A 454 -18.16 -9.63 -25.76
C GLU A 454 -19.07 -8.43 -26.13
N ASP A 455 -20.12 -8.18 -25.35
CA ASP A 455 -21.01 -7.02 -25.51
C ASP A 455 -21.45 -6.44 -24.15
N PRO A 456 -20.67 -5.52 -23.56
CA PRO A 456 -20.97 -4.92 -22.25
C PRO A 456 -22.17 -3.96 -22.25
N GLU A 457 -22.61 -3.47 -23.41
CA GLU A 457 -23.69 -2.48 -23.55
C GLU A 457 -25.07 -3.13 -23.65
N HIS A 458 -25.19 -4.26 -24.35
CA HIS A 458 -26.47 -4.93 -24.58
C HIS A 458 -26.66 -6.19 -23.73
N THR A 459 -25.59 -6.78 -23.17
CA THR A 459 -25.68 -7.96 -22.31
C THR A 459 -26.01 -7.58 -20.86
N ALA A 460 -26.96 -8.29 -20.24
CA ALA A 460 -27.24 -8.14 -18.82
C ALA A 460 -26.00 -8.48 -17.97
N ARG A 461 -25.61 -7.58 -17.07
CA ARG A 461 -24.49 -7.80 -16.13
C ARG A 461 -24.72 -9.07 -15.28
N PRO A 462 -23.68 -9.89 -15.04
CA PRO A 462 -23.77 -11.06 -14.15
C PRO A 462 -24.27 -10.72 -12.74
N ALA A 463 -24.83 -11.70 -12.04
CA ALA A 463 -25.27 -11.53 -10.65
C ALA A 463 -24.08 -11.26 -9.72
N ARG A 464 -24.24 -10.29 -8.82
CA ARG A 464 -23.21 -9.86 -7.86
C ARG A 464 -23.48 -10.55 -6.52
N VAL A 465 -22.73 -11.61 -6.25
CA VAL A 465 -22.95 -12.52 -5.11
C VAL A 465 -21.74 -12.50 -4.19
N ALA A 466 -21.99 -12.43 -2.88
CA ALA A 466 -20.99 -12.64 -1.84
C ALA A 466 -20.99 -14.11 -1.41
N ASP A 467 -19.79 -14.70 -1.35
CA ASP A 467 -19.53 -16.01 -0.77
C ASP A 467 -19.05 -15.84 0.68
N VAL A 468 -19.71 -16.52 1.61
CA VAL A 468 -19.59 -16.31 3.05
C VAL A 468 -19.24 -17.63 3.74
N VAL A 469 -18.17 -17.62 4.55
CA VAL A 469 -17.87 -18.69 5.51
C VAL A 469 -18.08 -18.14 6.92
N ALA A 470 -18.97 -18.77 7.67
CA ALA A 470 -19.35 -18.36 9.03
C ALA A 470 -19.17 -19.50 10.03
N ILE A 471 -18.94 -19.13 11.30
CA ILE A 471 -18.76 -20.05 12.43
C ILE A 471 -19.82 -19.71 13.48
N ALA A 472 -20.76 -20.62 13.69
CA ALA A 472 -21.80 -20.46 14.70
C ALA A 472 -21.28 -20.82 16.12
N LEU A 473 -22.08 -20.51 17.13
CA LEU A 473 -21.80 -20.90 18.52
C LEU A 473 -21.70 -22.43 18.63
N GLY A 474 -20.57 -22.94 19.13
CA GLY A 474 -20.25 -24.37 19.17
C GLY A 474 -19.63 -24.92 17.88
N GLY A 475 -18.67 -24.19 17.28
CA GLY A 475 -17.72 -24.70 16.27
C GLY A 475 -18.24 -24.90 14.85
N LYS A 476 -19.56 -24.94 14.67
CA LYS A 476 -20.19 -25.34 13.40
C LYS A 476 -19.92 -24.37 12.26
N VAL A 477 -19.41 -24.92 11.15
CA VAL A 477 -19.09 -24.20 9.91
C VAL A 477 -20.31 -24.14 9.00
N TYR A 478 -20.60 -22.95 8.49
CA TYR A 478 -21.65 -22.69 7.52
C TYR A 478 -21.11 -22.00 6.27
N GLU A 479 -21.60 -22.44 5.11
CA GLU A 479 -21.36 -21.81 3.81
C GLU A 479 -22.61 -21.08 3.34
N GLY A 480 -22.48 -19.78 3.12
CA GLY A 480 -23.53 -18.90 2.64
C GLY A 480 -23.23 -18.34 1.25
N LEU A 481 -24.24 -18.25 0.39
CA LEU A 481 -24.20 -17.41 -0.81
C LEU A 481 -25.27 -16.31 -0.65
N VAL A 482 -24.89 -15.05 -0.80
CA VAL A 482 -25.77 -13.88 -0.64
C VAL A 482 -25.82 -13.09 -1.93
N ASP A 483 -27.01 -12.95 -2.53
CA ASP A 483 -27.24 -12.00 -3.61
C ASP A 483 -27.29 -10.59 -3.02
N LEU A 484 -26.34 -9.74 -3.42
CA LEU A 484 -26.22 -8.37 -2.90
C LEU A 484 -27.26 -7.42 -3.50
N LYS A 485 -27.80 -7.73 -4.68
CA LYS A 485 -28.80 -6.92 -5.38
C LYS A 485 -30.21 -7.21 -4.89
N GLU A 486 -30.54 -8.47 -4.61
CA GLU A 486 -31.81 -8.84 -3.99
C GLU A 486 -31.77 -8.80 -2.45
N SER A 487 -30.58 -8.68 -1.84
CA SER A 487 -30.35 -8.77 -0.39
C SER A 487 -30.90 -10.07 0.22
N LYS A 488 -30.60 -11.21 -0.41
CA LYS A 488 -31.13 -12.54 -0.03
C LYS A 488 -30.04 -13.58 0.10
N VAL A 489 -30.21 -14.47 1.08
CA VAL A 489 -29.45 -15.71 1.19
C VAL A 489 -29.97 -16.70 0.13
N LEU A 490 -29.15 -16.98 -0.89
CA LEU A 490 -29.43 -17.97 -1.94
C LEU A 490 -29.17 -19.40 -1.46
N LYS A 491 -28.14 -19.56 -0.62
CA LYS A 491 -27.66 -20.85 -0.09
C LYS A 491 -27.20 -20.66 1.35
N TRP A 492 -27.52 -21.60 2.23
CA TRP A 492 -26.95 -21.70 3.58
C TRP A 492 -26.86 -23.17 4.00
N GLU A 493 -25.65 -23.74 3.98
CA GLU A 493 -25.40 -25.15 4.28
C GLU A 493 -24.45 -25.33 5.46
N HIS A 494 -24.79 -26.25 6.36
CA HIS A 494 -23.91 -26.72 7.43
C HIS A 494 -22.96 -27.79 6.87
N ILE A 495 -21.65 -27.58 6.98
CA ILE A 495 -20.66 -28.54 6.48
C ILE A 495 -20.06 -29.29 7.67
N GLU A 496 -20.38 -30.58 7.78
CA GLU A 496 -19.94 -31.42 8.89
C GLU A 496 -18.51 -31.93 8.70
N GLY A 497 -17.73 -31.97 9.80
CA GLY A 497 -16.39 -32.56 9.83
C GLY A 497 -15.30 -31.77 9.10
N VAL A 498 -15.51 -30.50 8.78
CA VAL A 498 -14.49 -29.58 8.23
C VAL A 498 -14.12 -28.50 9.24
N GLN A 499 -12.91 -27.94 9.10
CA GLN A 499 -12.48 -26.76 9.84
C GLN A 499 -12.15 -25.63 8.86
N PRO A 500 -12.66 -24.41 9.07
CA PRO A 500 -12.48 -23.32 8.13
C PRO A 500 -11.09 -22.70 8.33
N LEU A 501 -10.56 -22.13 7.24
CA LEU A 501 -9.28 -21.40 7.20
C LEU A 501 -9.01 -20.67 8.53
N LYS A 502 -7.89 -20.96 9.18
CA LYS A 502 -7.48 -20.26 10.40
C LYS A 502 -7.12 -18.84 9.97
N LYS A 503 -8.06 -17.92 10.17
CA LYS A 503 -7.78 -16.50 9.98
C LYS A 503 -6.62 -16.11 10.89
N ILE A 504 -5.51 -15.68 10.30
CA ILE A 504 -4.43 -15.02 11.02
C ILE A 504 -4.83 -13.54 11.13
N THR A 505 -5.53 -13.21 12.21
CA THR A 505 -5.58 -11.84 12.71
C THR A 505 -4.54 -11.70 13.83
N ALA A 506 -4.05 -10.48 14.08
CA ALA A 506 -3.26 -10.21 15.27
C ALA A 506 -4.00 -10.65 16.55
N GLU A 507 -5.33 -10.43 16.60
CA GLU A 507 -6.24 -10.90 17.65
C GLU A 507 -6.15 -12.43 17.87
N ASP A 508 -6.43 -13.24 16.84
CA ASP A 508 -6.45 -14.71 16.93
C ASP A 508 -5.05 -15.31 17.14
N LEU A 509 -3.95 -14.58 16.87
CA LEU A 509 -2.59 -14.95 17.27
C LEU A 509 -2.35 -14.65 18.77
N GLN A 510 -2.53 -13.39 19.17
CA GLN A 510 -2.24 -12.87 20.51
C GLN A 510 -3.08 -13.58 21.59
N ILE A 511 -4.32 -13.99 21.27
CA ILE A 511 -5.16 -14.79 22.17
C ILE A 511 -4.48 -16.10 22.57
N VAL A 512 -3.87 -16.83 21.63
CA VAL A 512 -3.23 -18.12 21.94
C VAL A 512 -1.98 -17.93 22.78
N GLU A 513 -1.15 -16.94 22.43
CA GLU A 513 0.04 -16.58 23.19
C GLU A 513 -0.31 -16.15 24.62
N HIS A 514 -1.30 -15.25 24.78
CA HIS A 514 -1.76 -14.75 26.08
C HIS A 514 -2.31 -15.86 26.98
N ILE A 515 -2.93 -16.89 26.39
CA ILE A 515 -3.44 -18.06 27.12
C ILE A 515 -2.30 -19.04 27.45
N ALA A 516 -1.38 -19.28 26.51
CA ALA A 516 -0.19 -20.10 26.76
C ALA A 516 0.70 -19.53 27.88
N ARG A 517 0.86 -18.20 27.94
CA ARG A 517 1.57 -17.50 29.04
C ARG A 517 0.89 -17.64 30.42
N LYS A 518 -0.38 -18.07 30.47
CA LYS A 518 -1.20 -18.19 31.69
C LYS A 518 -1.55 -19.63 32.10
N ASP A 519 -1.38 -20.62 31.22
CA ASP A 519 -1.67 -22.01 31.55
C ASP A 519 -0.60 -22.61 32.48
N GLU A 520 -1.03 -23.12 33.64
CA GLU A 520 -0.15 -23.66 34.67
C GLU A 520 0.73 -24.83 34.19
N LYS A 521 0.29 -25.64 33.21
CA LYS A 521 1.07 -26.75 32.65
C LYS A 521 2.13 -26.23 31.68
N VAL A 522 1.81 -25.21 30.88
CA VAL A 522 2.78 -24.52 30.02
C VAL A 522 3.85 -23.84 30.87
N ILE A 523 3.44 -23.17 31.96
CA ILE A 523 4.37 -22.56 32.93
C ILE A 523 5.26 -23.63 33.59
N GLU A 524 4.71 -24.79 33.96
CA GLU A 524 5.52 -25.92 34.45
C GLU A 524 6.57 -26.37 33.42
N GLN A 525 6.20 -26.47 32.13
CA GLN A 525 7.17 -26.85 31.09
C GLN A 525 8.22 -25.77 30.83
N CYS A 526 7.87 -24.47 30.87
CA CYS A 526 8.84 -23.37 30.82
C CYS A 526 9.86 -23.46 31.98
N VAL A 527 9.39 -23.70 33.21
CA VAL A 527 10.26 -23.86 34.39
C VAL A 527 11.16 -25.09 34.26
N LEU A 528 10.65 -26.21 33.73
CA LEU A 528 11.46 -27.40 33.46
C LEU A 528 12.50 -27.20 32.34
N SER A 529 12.19 -26.37 31.33
CA SER A 529 13.16 -25.95 30.31
C SER A 529 14.11 -24.84 30.80
N GLY A 530 13.92 -24.32 32.02
CA GLY A 530 14.86 -23.39 32.68
C GLY A 530 14.46 -21.91 32.67
N ILE A 531 13.22 -21.57 32.31
CA ILE A 531 12.68 -20.20 32.31
C ILE A 531 11.93 -19.95 33.63
N PRO A 532 12.27 -18.90 34.41
CA PRO A 532 11.56 -18.55 35.64
C PRO A 532 10.07 -18.21 35.40
N ARG A 533 9.20 -18.48 36.39
CA ARG A 533 7.75 -18.23 36.29
C ARG A 533 7.42 -16.74 36.13
N GLU A 534 8.26 -15.88 36.67
CA GLU A 534 8.23 -14.41 36.52
C GLU A 534 8.60 -13.94 35.10
N GLU A 535 9.33 -14.74 34.33
CA GLU A 535 9.76 -14.43 32.95
C GLU A 535 8.79 -14.93 31.87
N MET A 536 7.59 -15.38 32.20
CA MET A 536 6.58 -15.81 31.21
C MET A 536 6.18 -14.70 30.22
N HIS A 537 6.42 -13.42 30.54
CA HIS A 537 6.26 -12.30 29.62
C HIS A 537 7.28 -12.30 28.45
N LYS A 538 8.36 -13.10 28.56
CA LYS A 538 9.41 -13.33 27.55
C LYS A 538 9.20 -14.61 26.75
N VAL A 539 8.17 -15.40 27.07
CA VAL A 539 7.83 -16.63 26.34
C VAL A 539 6.90 -16.27 25.20
N TYR A 540 7.33 -16.49 23.96
CA TYR A 540 6.56 -16.23 22.76
C TYR A 540 6.09 -17.54 22.13
N CYS A 541 5.06 -17.50 21.30
CA CYS A 541 4.76 -18.65 20.45
C CYS A 541 4.15 -18.25 19.11
N ASP A 542 4.44 -19.05 18.09
CA ASP A 542 3.80 -18.97 16.79
C ASP A 542 2.68 -20.02 16.74
N PRO A 543 1.40 -19.64 16.87
CA PRO A 543 0.30 -20.59 16.86
C PRO A 543 -0.04 -20.98 15.43
N TRP A 544 0.39 -22.17 15.02
CA TRP A 544 0.10 -22.75 13.72
C TRP A 544 -1.25 -23.48 13.71
N THR A 545 -1.79 -23.73 12.51
CA THR A 545 -2.73 -24.86 12.31
C THR A 545 -2.13 -26.13 12.91
N ILE A 546 -2.93 -26.99 13.54
CA ILE A 546 -2.45 -28.34 13.91
C ILE A 546 -2.09 -29.19 12.67
N GLY A 547 -2.45 -28.73 11.46
CA GLY A 547 -2.28 -29.44 10.20
C GLY A 547 -3.26 -30.60 10.13
N TYR A 548 -2.91 -31.72 10.75
CA TYR A 548 -3.81 -32.80 11.11
C TYR A 548 -3.19 -33.65 12.23
N ASP A 549 -3.98 -33.96 13.27
CA ASP A 549 -3.61 -34.90 14.32
C ASP A 549 -4.71 -35.95 14.52
N HIS A 550 -4.34 -37.22 14.32
CA HIS A 550 -5.23 -38.37 14.41
C HIS A 550 -5.87 -38.57 15.80
N ARG A 551 -5.34 -37.94 16.86
CA ARG A 551 -5.90 -37.98 18.22
C ARG A 551 -7.21 -37.21 18.35
N PHE A 552 -7.45 -36.23 17.47
CA PHE A 552 -8.56 -35.28 17.57
C PHE A 552 -9.40 -35.15 16.28
N GLY A 553 -8.80 -35.45 15.11
CA GLY A 553 -9.48 -35.33 13.81
C GLY A 553 -9.83 -33.87 13.47
N SER A 554 -11.03 -33.66 12.92
CA SER A 554 -11.54 -32.34 12.48
C SER A 554 -12.76 -31.84 13.27
N ASN A 555 -13.21 -32.56 14.30
CA ASN A 555 -14.44 -32.24 15.06
C ASN A 555 -14.27 -31.10 16.09
N VAL A 556 -13.04 -30.65 16.34
CA VAL A 556 -12.70 -29.57 17.28
C VAL A 556 -11.66 -28.69 16.60
N ARG A 557 -11.80 -27.36 16.67
CA ARG A 557 -10.85 -26.44 16.02
C ARG A 557 -9.55 -26.29 16.82
N LEU A 558 -8.45 -26.86 16.33
CA LEU A 558 -7.18 -26.96 17.07
C LEU A 558 -6.02 -26.21 16.42
N GLN A 559 -5.17 -25.66 17.27
CA GLN A 559 -3.93 -25.00 16.93
C GLN A 559 -2.76 -25.64 17.69
N GLN A 560 -1.55 -25.59 17.13
CA GLN A 560 -0.33 -26.02 17.80
C GLN A 560 0.59 -24.81 18.00
N ALA A 561 1.01 -24.56 19.23
CA ALA A 561 1.91 -23.46 19.55
C ALA A 561 3.36 -23.93 19.39
N LEU A 562 4.11 -23.30 18.47
CA LEU A 562 5.56 -23.45 18.41
C LEU A 562 6.18 -22.46 19.40
N MET A 563 6.79 -22.96 20.46
CA MET A 563 7.19 -22.17 21.63
C MET A 563 8.62 -21.62 21.48
N TYR A 564 8.79 -20.33 21.79
CA TYR A 564 10.05 -19.58 21.69
C TYR A 564 10.28 -18.71 22.93
N TYR A 565 11.47 -18.14 23.06
CA TYR A 565 11.84 -17.21 24.14
C TYR A 565 12.56 -15.97 23.58
N ARG A 566 12.40 -14.83 24.25
CA ARG A 566 13.13 -13.59 23.91
C ARG A 566 13.77 -12.99 25.17
N PRO A 567 15.10 -13.05 25.35
CA PRO A 567 15.77 -12.48 26.52
C PRO A 567 15.47 -10.98 26.73
N ASN A 568 15.44 -10.22 25.62
CA ASN A 568 15.00 -8.83 25.46
C ASN A 568 13.93 -8.77 24.35
N ILE A 569 13.05 -7.76 24.34
CA ILE A 569 11.92 -7.69 23.40
C ILE A 569 12.34 -7.69 21.91
N ASP A 570 13.46 -7.06 21.60
CA ASP A 570 14.04 -6.93 20.25
C ASP A 570 14.89 -8.15 19.81
N ASP A 571 15.00 -9.20 20.63
CA ASP A 571 15.74 -10.41 20.27
C ASP A 571 14.94 -11.29 19.30
N SER A 572 15.62 -11.84 18.28
CA SER A 572 15.00 -12.80 17.36
C SER A 572 14.64 -14.09 18.08
N GLN A 573 13.34 -14.31 18.34
CA GLN A 573 12.82 -15.46 19.09
C GLN A 573 13.24 -16.81 18.51
N TYR A 574 13.46 -16.86 17.19
CA TYR A 574 13.91 -18.04 16.45
C TYR A 574 15.34 -18.47 16.81
N SER A 575 16.11 -17.61 17.48
CA SER A 575 17.36 -18.01 18.14
C SER A 575 17.13 -18.89 19.37
N PHE A 576 15.96 -18.86 20.01
CA PHE A 576 15.67 -19.54 21.27
C PHE A 576 14.37 -20.38 21.22
N PRO A 577 14.29 -21.41 20.35
CA PRO A 577 13.20 -22.38 20.38
C PRO A 577 13.17 -23.18 21.69
N LEU A 578 11.96 -23.54 22.13
CA LEU A 578 11.72 -24.45 23.24
C LEU A 578 11.34 -25.85 22.74
N ASP A 579 11.37 -26.83 23.65
CA ASP A 579 11.34 -28.25 23.29
C ASP A 579 9.95 -28.89 23.30
N PHE A 580 8.91 -28.20 23.77
CA PHE A 580 7.54 -28.71 23.89
C PHE A 580 6.53 -27.93 23.03
N CYS A 581 5.41 -28.57 22.67
CA CYS A 581 4.41 -28.01 21.77
C CYS A 581 2.98 -28.12 22.37
N PRO A 582 2.44 -27.03 22.95
CA PRO A 582 1.07 -26.97 23.43
C PRO A 582 0.04 -27.06 22.30
N ILE A 583 -1.10 -27.70 22.58
CA ILE A 583 -2.26 -27.80 21.69
C ILE A 583 -3.42 -27.00 22.29
N TYR A 584 -3.88 -26.01 21.54
CA TYR A 584 -4.90 -25.05 21.93
C TYR A 584 -6.24 -25.35 21.24
N ASP A 585 -7.32 -25.36 22.02
CA ASP A 585 -8.70 -25.47 21.56
C ASP A 585 -9.30 -24.07 21.36
N ALA A 586 -9.61 -23.73 20.11
CA ALA A 586 -10.03 -22.38 19.73
C ALA A 586 -11.53 -22.09 20.00
N GLU A 587 -12.30 -23.08 20.45
CA GLU A 587 -13.71 -22.91 20.82
C GLU A 587 -13.86 -22.73 22.34
N LYS A 588 -13.12 -23.52 23.12
CA LYS A 588 -13.08 -23.40 24.59
C LYS A 588 -12.08 -22.36 25.10
N GLN A 589 -11.11 -22.00 24.27
CA GLN A 589 -9.99 -21.14 24.63
C GLN A 589 -9.08 -21.73 25.74
N GLU A 590 -8.79 -23.03 25.67
CA GLU A 590 -7.97 -23.76 26.66
C GLU A 590 -6.81 -24.56 26.04
N ILE A 591 -5.77 -24.85 26.82
CA ILE A 591 -4.70 -25.79 26.45
C ILE A 591 -5.11 -27.22 26.82
N ILE A 592 -5.55 -27.99 25.81
CA ILE A 592 -6.07 -29.35 26.00
C ILE A 592 -4.97 -30.40 26.18
N HIS A 593 -3.79 -30.16 25.60
CA HIS A 593 -2.67 -31.11 25.61
C HIS A 593 -1.34 -30.38 25.42
N ILE A 594 -0.22 -31.01 25.78
CA ILE A 594 1.12 -30.54 25.46
C ILE A 594 1.92 -31.76 24.99
N ASP A 595 2.42 -31.73 23.76
CA ASP A 595 3.39 -32.71 23.30
C ASP A 595 4.77 -32.36 23.89
N ILE A 596 5.35 -33.30 24.65
CA ILE A 596 6.67 -33.16 25.30
C ILE A 596 7.56 -34.29 24.76
N PRO A 597 8.80 -34.00 24.31
CA PRO A 597 9.71 -35.00 23.77
C PRO A 597 10.29 -35.91 24.86
N GLU A 598 10.62 -37.15 24.50
CA GLU A 598 11.31 -38.10 25.40
C GLU A 598 12.68 -37.57 25.86
N VAL A 599 13.39 -36.86 24.98
CA VAL A 599 14.63 -36.16 25.27
C VAL A 599 14.34 -34.68 25.43
N ARG A 600 14.42 -34.19 26.67
CA ARG A 600 14.31 -32.75 26.99
C ARG A 600 15.53 -31.98 26.49
N ARG A 601 15.29 -30.74 26.05
CA ARG A 601 16.30 -29.81 25.53
C ARG A 601 16.09 -28.45 26.23
N PRO A 602 16.86 -28.13 27.29
CA PRO A 602 16.66 -26.91 28.07
C PRO A 602 17.06 -25.67 27.27
N LEU A 603 16.61 -24.49 27.73
CA LEU A 603 16.92 -23.21 27.11
C LEU A 603 18.44 -22.99 27.04
N ARG A 604 18.93 -22.78 25.81
CA ARG A 604 20.30 -22.39 25.46
C ARG A 604 20.75 -21.11 26.18
N ARG A 605 22.07 -20.90 26.33
CA ARG A 605 22.64 -19.79 27.13
C ARG A 605 23.63 -18.90 26.38
N GLU A 606 23.84 -19.23 25.11
CA GLU A 606 24.60 -18.48 24.14
C GLU A 606 23.88 -17.17 23.79
N LYS A 607 24.59 -16.23 23.15
CA LYS A 607 24.04 -14.93 22.76
C LYS A 607 22.80 -15.06 21.86
N PRO A 608 21.92 -14.03 21.82
CA PRO A 608 21.01 -13.82 20.71
C PRO A 608 21.76 -13.66 19.38
N ASN A 609 21.15 -14.09 18.28
CA ASN A 609 21.60 -13.76 16.93
C ASN A 609 20.55 -12.84 16.30
N ASN A 610 20.86 -11.54 16.22
CA ASN A 610 19.91 -10.49 15.87
C ASN A 610 20.34 -9.75 14.59
N PHE A 611 19.37 -9.44 13.74
CA PHE A 611 19.57 -8.70 12.49
C PHE A 611 19.23 -7.19 12.57
N HIS A 612 18.63 -6.73 13.67
CA HIS A 612 18.23 -5.33 13.84
C HIS A 612 19.45 -4.37 13.87
N PRO A 613 19.35 -3.14 13.32
CA PRO A 613 20.50 -2.25 13.12
C PRO A 613 21.36 -2.00 14.35
N ALA A 614 20.75 -1.70 15.50
CA ALA A 614 21.46 -1.45 16.76
C ALA A 614 22.26 -2.66 17.29
N SER A 615 21.96 -3.88 16.83
CA SER A 615 22.79 -5.07 17.09
C SER A 615 23.95 -5.16 16.10
N ILE A 616 23.69 -4.98 14.80
CA ILE A 616 24.68 -5.10 13.72
C ILE A 616 25.77 -4.02 13.82
N GLU A 617 25.39 -2.76 14.10
CA GLU A 617 26.34 -1.66 14.31
C GLU A 617 27.29 -1.92 15.49
N LYS A 618 26.78 -2.58 16.53
CA LYS A 618 27.49 -2.86 17.79
C LYS A 618 28.44 -4.06 17.68
N GLU A 619 28.14 -5.04 16.83
CA GLU A 619 28.98 -6.24 16.66
C GLU A 619 29.95 -6.17 15.48
N ILE A 620 29.54 -5.62 14.32
CA ILE A 620 30.35 -5.63 13.09
C ILE A 620 30.40 -4.30 12.31
N GLY A 621 29.42 -3.41 12.46
CA GLY A 621 29.31 -2.17 11.70
C GLY A 621 28.73 -2.36 10.28
N TYR A 622 28.28 -1.26 9.67
CA TYR A 622 27.72 -1.24 8.32
C TYR A 622 28.75 -0.94 7.22
N ARG A 623 28.41 -1.33 5.99
CA ARG A 623 29.20 -1.07 4.78
C ARG A 623 29.00 0.37 4.32
N THR A 624 30.10 1.09 4.10
CA THR A 624 30.11 2.52 3.75
C THR A 624 30.43 2.80 2.27
N ASP A 625 30.60 1.76 1.45
CA ASP A 625 30.91 1.84 0.02
C ASP A 625 29.66 1.82 -0.89
N ILE A 626 28.49 1.46 -0.34
CA ILE A 626 27.20 1.44 -1.03
C ILE A 626 26.82 2.88 -1.43
N LYS A 627 26.51 3.09 -2.71
CA LYS A 627 26.08 4.39 -3.27
C LYS A 627 24.60 4.35 -3.66
N PRO A 628 23.87 5.47 -3.54
CA PRO A 628 22.47 5.52 -3.96
C PRO A 628 22.34 5.25 -5.47
N ILE A 629 21.31 4.49 -5.83
CA ILE A 629 20.86 4.29 -7.20
C ILE A 629 19.42 4.81 -7.26
N ASN A 630 19.20 5.88 -8.00
CA ASN A 630 17.92 6.57 -8.09
C ASN A 630 17.22 6.16 -9.39
N ILE A 631 15.95 5.77 -9.30
CA ILE A 631 15.10 5.39 -10.44
C ILE A 631 14.01 6.45 -10.53
N THR A 632 13.94 7.17 -11.65
CA THR A 632 13.00 8.29 -11.85
C THR A 632 12.28 8.17 -13.18
N GLN A 633 11.03 8.67 -13.22
CA GLN A 633 10.20 8.71 -14.41
C GLN A 633 9.61 10.13 -14.58
N PRO A 634 10.38 11.10 -15.12
CA PRO A 634 9.99 12.52 -15.14
C PRO A 634 8.78 12.82 -16.04
N GLU A 635 8.47 11.95 -16.99
CA GLU A 635 7.27 12.04 -17.85
C GLU A 635 6.11 11.14 -17.35
N GLY A 636 6.24 10.57 -16.14
CA GLY A 636 5.27 9.65 -15.54
C GLY A 636 5.39 8.19 -16.01
N VAL A 637 4.35 7.41 -15.73
CA VAL A 637 4.28 5.97 -16.05
C VAL A 637 3.61 5.70 -17.40
N SER A 638 4.01 4.60 -18.03
CA SER A 638 3.56 4.17 -19.36
C SER A 638 2.38 3.21 -19.32
N PHE A 639 2.00 2.74 -18.13
CA PHE A 639 0.76 2.02 -17.90
C PHE A 639 -0.38 2.99 -17.59
N LYS A 640 -1.61 2.59 -17.90
CA LYS A 640 -2.84 3.31 -17.54
C LYS A 640 -3.70 2.39 -16.69
N VAL A 641 -4.32 2.95 -15.65
CA VAL A 641 -5.24 2.24 -14.77
C VAL A 641 -6.63 2.89 -14.90
N ASP A 642 -7.65 2.07 -15.12
CA ASP A 642 -9.05 2.45 -15.11
C ASP A 642 -9.79 1.53 -14.12
N GLY A 643 -10.07 2.05 -12.92
CA GLY A 643 -10.52 1.27 -11.77
C GLY A 643 -9.51 0.19 -11.37
N ARG A 644 -9.75 -1.05 -11.78
CA ARG A 644 -8.85 -2.22 -11.61
C ARG A 644 -8.38 -2.83 -12.93
N ILE A 645 -8.68 -2.20 -14.07
CA ILE A 645 -8.17 -2.61 -15.37
C ILE A 645 -6.85 -1.87 -15.63
N ILE A 646 -5.79 -2.60 -15.96
CA ILE A 646 -4.50 -2.02 -16.36
C ILE A 646 -4.25 -2.25 -17.85
N SER A 647 -3.76 -1.22 -18.53
CA SER A 647 -3.34 -1.24 -19.94
C SER A 647 -1.89 -0.79 -20.07
N TRP A 648 -1.03 -1.63 -20.64
CA TRP A 648 0.41 -1.38 -20.78
C TRP A 648 1.01 -2.18 -21.94
N GLN A 649 1.77 -1.53 -22.83
CA GLN A 649 2.51 -2.17 -23.94
C GLN A 649 1.70 -3.27 -24.66
N ASN A 650 0.53 -2.88 -25.17
CA ASN A 650 -0.49 -3.73 -25.82
C ASN A 650 -1.21 -4.77 -24.93
N PHE A 651 -0.76 -5.07 -23.71
CA PHE A 651 -1.55 -5.86 -22.76
C PHE A 651 -2.73 -5.06 -22.18
N SER A 652 -3.82 -5.76 -21.91
CA SER A 652 -4.93 -5.30 -21.05
C SER A 652 -5.42 -6.45 -20.18
N MET A 653 -5.61 -6.20 -18.88
CA MET A 653 -6.05 -7.19 -17.88
C MET A 653 -6.73 -6.53 -16.67
N HIS A 654 -7.49 -7.31 -15.90
CA HIS A 654 -8.12 -6.89 -14.64
C HIS A 654 -7.37 -7.45 -13.41
N ILE A 655 -7.16 -6.60 -12.39
CA ILE A 655 -6.42 -6.92 -11.16
C ILE A 655 -7.41 -7.15 -10.01
N GLY A 656 -7.81 -8.41 -9.85
CA GLY A 656 -8.56 -8.91 -8.70
C GLY A 656 -7.65 -9.20 -7.50
N PHE A 657 -8.26 -9.29 -6.32
CA PHE A 657 -7.61 -9.72 -5.09
C PHE A 657 -8.62 -10.46 -4.21
N ASN A 658 -8.21 -11.53 -3.53
CA ASN A 658 -9.05 -12.21 -2.55
C ASN A 658 -8.25 -12.69 -1.32
N TYR A 659 -8.97 -12.99 -0.24
CA TYR A 659 -8.38 -13.34 1.06
C TYR A 659 -7.47 -14.58 1.05
N LYS A 660 -7.62 -15.48 0.06
CA LYS A 660 -7.00 -16.80 0.04
C LYS A 660 -5.80 -16.88 -0.91
N GLU A 661 -5.98 -16.41 -2.14
CA GLU A 661 -4.99 -16.46 -3.24
C GLU A 661 -4.10 -15.21 -3.31
N GLY A 662 -4.51 -14.11 -2.65
CA GLY A 662 -3.91 -12.81 -2.87
C GLY A 662 -4.31 -12.25 -4.24
N ILE A 663 -3.33 -11.89 -5.08
CA ILE A 663 -3.57 -11.35 -6.44
C ILE A 663 -4.17 -12.41 -7.38
N VAL A 664 -5.22 -12.02 -8.10
CA VAL A 664 -5.85 -12.81 -9.17
C VAL A 664 -5.93 -11.94 -10.43
N LEU A 665 -5.27 -12.35 -11.51
CA LEU A 665 -5.26 -11.60 -12.77
C LEU A 665 -6.28 -12.18 -13.75
N ASN A 666 -7.27 -11.39 -14.13
CA ASN A 666 -8.41 -11.81 -14.94
C ASN A 666 -8.41 -11.17 -16.35
N ASN A 667 -8.99 -11.88 -17.32
CA ASN A 667 -9.16 -11.46 -18.71
C ASN A 667 -7.89 -10.83 -19.34
N ILE A 668 -6.78 -11.58 -19.33
CA ILE A 668 -5.50 -11.15 -19.91
C ILE A 668 -5.60 -11.24 -21.44
N THR A 669 -5.49 -10.09 -22.08
CA THR A 669 -5.57 -9.89 -23.54
C THR A 669 -4.34 -9.13 -24.05
N TYR A 670 -4.07 -9.25 -25.36
CA TYR A 670 -3.01 -8.51 -26.04
C TYR A 670 -3.53 -7.91 -27.36
N ASN A 671 -3.26 -6.64 -27.59
CA ASN A 671 -3.66 -5.89 -28.79
C ASN A 671 -2.63 -6.08 -29.93
N ASP A 672 -2.89 -7.06 -30.80
CA ASP A 672 -2.08 -7.38 -31.97
C ASP A 672 -2.44 -6.41 -33.13
N HIS A 673 -1.86 -5.21 -33.08
CA HIS A 673 -2.04 -4.12 -34.05
C HIS A 673 -3.51 -3.79 -34.42
N GLY A 674 -4.41 -3.79 -33.42
CA GLY A 674 -5.84 -3.52 -33.57
C GLY A 674 -6.73 -4.75 -33.39
N ASN A 675 -6.14 -5.96 -33.37
CA ASN A 675 -6.84 -7.21 -33.06
C ASN A 675 -6.60 -7.57 -31.57
N VAL A 676 -7.60 -7.38 -30.72
CA VAL A 676 -7.51 -7.75 -29.29
C VAL A 676 -7.68 -9.27 -29.15
N ARG A 677 -6.59 -9.97 -28.81
CA ARG A 677 -6.53 -11.43 -28.73
C ARG A 677 -6.45 -11.87 -27.26
N PRO A 678 -7.32 -12.78 -26.79
CA PRO A 678 -7.23 -13.31 -25.44
C PRO A 678 -6.04 -14.28 -25.29
N ILE A 679 -5.52 -14.38 -24.06
CA ILE A 679 -4.43 -15.29 -23.69
C ILE A 679 -4.88 -16.16 -22.51
N PHE A 680 -5.26 -15.55 -21.38
CA PHE A 680 -5.68 -16.25 -20.17
C PHE A 680 -6.96 -15.63 -19.62
N TYR A 681 -7.92 -16.46 -19.21
CA TYR A 681 -9.14 -16.00 -18.54
C TYR A 681 -8.87 -15.62 -17.08
N ARG A 682 -8.03 -16.38 -16.38
CA ARG A 682 -7.64 -16.20 -14.97
C ARG A 682 -6.26 -16.81 -14.70
N LEU A 683 -5.38 -16.07 -14.03
CA LEU A 683 -4.12 -16.55 -13.44
C LEU A 683 -4.13 -16.30 -11.93
N SER A 684 -3.70 -17.28 -11.13
CA SER A 684 -3.49 -17.11 -9.68
C SER A 684 -2.56 -18.17 -9.10
N LEU A 685 -2.00 -17.89 -7.91
CA LEU A 685 -1.53 -18.93 -7.01
C LEU A 685 -2.73 -19.47 -6.23
N ALA A 686 -3.12 -20.72 -6.51
CA ALA A 686 -4.36 -21.28 -5.98
C ALA A 686 -4.17 -22.07 -4.67
N GLU A 687 -2.94 -22.52 -4.39
CA GLU A 687 -2.55 -23.19 -3.14
C GLU A 687 -1.02 -23.21 -2.96
N MET A 688 -0.55 -23.44 -1.74
CA MET A 688 0.83 -23.80 -1.42
C MET A 688 0.86 -24.99 -0.45
N VAL A 689 1.98 -25.72 -0.34
CA VAL A 689 2.28 -26.59 0.80
C VAL A 689 3.76 -26.52 1.16
N VAL A 690 4.05 -26.46 2.47
CA VAL A 690 5.42 -26.34 3.03
C VAL A 690 5.75 -27.55 3.93
N PRO A 691 6.01 -28.74 3.37
CA PRO A 691 6.21 -29.96 4.16
C PRO A 691 7.63 -30.08 4.72
N TYR A 692 7.74 -30.28 6.03
CA TYR A 692 9.00 -30.53 6.72
C TYR A 692 9.39 -32.02 6.72
N GLY A 693 10.70 -32.27 6.68
CA GLY A 693 11.30 -33.60 6.50
C GLY A 693 11.71 -34.34 7.78
N ASN A 694 11.62 -33.72 8.97
CA ASN A 694 11.95 -34.40 10.23
C ASN A 694 10.81 -35.36 10.65
N PRO A 695 11.08 -36.68 10.81
CA PRO A 695 10.06 -37.67 11.15
C PRO A 695 9.73 -37.77 12.66
N GLU A 696 10.44 -37.07 13.55
CA GLU A 696 10.19 -37.13 14.99
C GLU A 696 8.91 -36.38 15.38
N HIS A 697 8.13 -36.92 16.33
CA HIS A 697 6.89 -36.29 16.79
C HIS A 697 7.20 -35.06 17.66
N PRO A 698 6.55 -33.90 17.45
CA PRO A 698 5.34 -33.67 16.64
C PRO A 698 5.59 -33.13 15.22
N HIS A 699 6.82 -33.13 14.71
CA HIS A 699 7.21 -32.39 13.52
C HIS A 699 6.53 -32.84 12.22
N GLN A 700 5.97 -34.05 12.14
CA GLN A 700 5.14 -34.49 11.03
C GLN A 700 3.89 -33.62 10.80
N ARG A 701 3.48 -32.81 11.79
CA ARG A 701 2.39 -31.83 11.67
C ARG A 701 2.82 -30.52 11.01
N LYS A 702 4.12 -30.26 10.83
CA LYS A 702 4.63 -29.11 10.08
C LYS A 702 4.55 -29.41 8.58
N HIS A 703 3.40 -29.13 8.00
CA HIS A 703 3.15 -29.18 6.55
C HIS A 703 2.02 -28.19 6.20
N ALA A 704 2.24 -26.92 6.53
CA ALA A 704 1.26 -25.87 6.34
C ALA A 704 0.89 -25.72 4.86
N PHE A 705 -0.40 -25.50 4.60
CA PHE A 705 -0.89 -25.05 3.30
C PHE A 705 -1.22 -23.56 3.44
N ASP A 706 -0.26 -22.65 3.30
CA ASP A 706 -0.44 -21.31 3.86
C ASP A 706 -1.56 -20.50 3.18
N LEU A 707 -1.86 -20.73 1.90
CA LEU A 707 -3.05 -20.19 1.24
C LEU A 707 -4.32 -20.92 1.72
N GLY A 708 -4.29 -22.25 1.78
CA GLY A 708 -5.35 -23.15 2.23
C GLY A 708 -5.82 -22.97 3.68
N GLU A 709 -4.89 -22.71 4.58
CA GLU A 709 -5.05 -22.73 6.04
C GLU A 709 -4.97 -21.35 6.67
N TYR A 710 -4.34 -20.34 6.05
CA TYR A 710 -4.18 -18.99 6.61
C TYR A 710 -4.66 -17.86 5.67
N GLY A 711 -4.39 -18.00 4.36
CA GLY A 711 -4.82 -17.10 3.28
C GLY A 711 -3.78 -16.04 2.93
N GLY A 712 -3.21 -16.12 1.72
CA GLY A 712 -2.17 -15.19 1.26
C GLY A 712 -2.64 -13.74 1.21
N GLY A 713 -3.93 -13.51 0.98
CA GLY A 713 -4.54 -12.18 1.05
C GLY A 713 -4.76 -11.67 2.48
N TYR A 714 -5.03 -12.54 3.45
CA TYR A 714 -5.10 -12.14 4.87
C TYR A 714 -3.73 -11.86 5.50
N MET A 715 -2.68 -12.54 5.01
CA MET A 715 -1.30 -12.35 5.46
C MET A 715 -0.55 -11.25 4.69
N THR A 716 -1.22 -10.53 3.77
CA THR A 716 -0.57 -9.53 2.91
C THR A 716 -0.13 -8.31 3.72
N ASN A 717 1.07 -7.82 3.42
CA ASN A 717 1.66 -6.64 4.05
C ASN A 717 1.07 -5.35 3.45
N SER A 718 1.16 -4.25 4.19
CA SER A 718 0.90 -2.90 3.69
C SER A 718 2.20 -2.32 3.13
N LEU A 719 2.37 -2.35 1.82
CA LEU A 719 3.64 -2.00 1.16
C LEU A 719 3.88 -0.48 1.18
N SER A 720 5.01 -0.03 1.72
CA SER A 720 5.32 1.40 1.83
C SER A 720 6.11 1.93 0.61
N LEU A 721 6.04 3.24 0.40
CA LEU A 721 6.75 3.90 -0.71
C LEU A 721 8.26 3.90 -0.44
N GLY A 722 9.05 3.43 -1.41
CA GLY A 722 10.52 3.48 -1.37
C GLY A 722 11.21 2.32 -0.66
N CYS A 723 10.48 1.51 0.12
CA CYS A 723 11.00 0.30 0.77
C CYS A 723 10.81 -0.95 -0.11
N ASP A 724 9.59 -1.51 -0.15
CA ASP A 724 9.30 -2.77 -0.85
C ASP A 724 9.29 -2.61 -2.38
N CYS A 725 8.90 -1.42 -2.84
CA CYS A 725 8.75 -1.06 -4.24
C CYS A 725 9.45 0.27 -4.54
N LYS A 726 10.18 0.32 -5.66
CA LYS A 726 11.10 1.41 -5.99
C LYS A 726 10.96 1.89 -7.43
N GLY A 727 10.71 3.19 -7.59
CA GLY A 727 10.38 3.84 -8.87
C GLY A 727 9.09 4.66 -8.72
N ALA A 728 8.38 4.88 -9.82
CA ALA A 728 7.03 5.44 -9.77
C ALA A 728 6.00 4.32 -9.55
N ILE A 729 5.40 4.28 -8.36
CA ILE A 729 4.53 3.18 -7.90
C ILE A 729 3.06 3.62 -7.89
N HIS A 730 2.17 2.72 -8.30
CA HIS A 730 0.73 2.82 -8.08
C HIS A 730 0.30 1.69 -7.14
N TYR A 731 -0.47 2.01 -6.10
CA TYR A 731 -0.91 1.04 -5.10
C TYR A 731 -2.40 0.75 -5.20
N MET A 732 -2.83 -0.44 -4.78
CA MET A 732 -4.24 -0.79 -4.60
C MET A 732 -4.48 -1.46 -3.25
N ASP A 733 -5.56 -1.04 -2.59
CA ASP A 733 -6.03 -1.60 -1.31
C ASP A 733 -6.70 -2.97 -1.47
N ALA A 734 -6.77 -3.73 -0.37
CA ALA A 734 -7.56 -4.95 -0.25
C ALA A 734 -8.52 -4.89 0.96
N ALA A 735 -9.76 -5.35 0.78
CA ALA A 735 -10.84 -5.27 1.77
C ALA A 735 -11.30 -6.66 2.19
N PHE A 736 -11.53 -6.86 3.49
CA PHE A 736 -11.94 -8.15 4.07
C PHE A 736 -12.84 -7.97 5.30
N VAL A 737 -13.42 -9.07 5.79
CA VAL A 737 -14.22 -9.09 7.02
C VAL A 737 -13.35 -9.39 8.27
N ASN A 738 -13.63 -8.74 9.41
CA ASN A 738 -13.13 -9.12 10.73
C ASN A 738 -14.01 -10.21 11.39
N ARG A 739 -13.60 -10.75 12.54
CA ARG A 739 -14.35 -11.82 13.23
C ARG A 739 -15.75 -11.37 13.66
N ALA A 740 -15.88 -10.08 13.99
CA ALA A 740 -17.12 -9.39 14.36
C ALA A 740 -17.97 -8.92 13.16
N GLY A 741 -17.60 -9.25 11.91
CA GLY A 741 -18.38 -8.91 10.71
C GLY A 741 -18.19 -7.48 10.18
N GLU A 742 -17.23 -6.72 10.71
CA GLU A 742 -16.91 -5.36 10.25
C GLU A 742 -15.90 -5.43 9.09
N SER A 743 -15.90 -4.46 8.18
CA SER A 743 -14.91 -4.43 7.10
C SER A 743 -13.57 -3.84 7.58
N ALA A 744 -12.49 -4.58 7.40
CA ALA A 744 -11.12 -4.12 7.57
C ALA A 744 -10.44 -3.98 6.20
N THR A 745 -9.65 -2.91 6.02
CA THR A 745 -8.91 -2.64 4.77
C THR A 745 -7.42 -2.70 5.05
N ILE A 746 -6.69 -3.55 4.32
CA ILE A 746 -5.23 -3.50 4.28
C ILE A 746 -4.85 -2.51 3.19
N LYS A 747 -4.22 -1.40 3.61
CA LYS A 747 -3.69 -0.38 2.72
C LYS A 747 -2.54 -0.92 1.88
N ASN A 748 -2.39 -0.40 0.67
CA ASN A 748 -1.24 -0.66 -0.22
C ASN A 748 -0.93 -2.17 -0.43
N ALA A 749 -1.94 -3.03 -0.39
CA ALA A 749 -1.79 -4.48 -0.44
C ALA A 749 -1.21 -5.01 -1.76
N ILE A 750 -1.39 -4.25 -2.85
CA ILE A 750 -0.80 -4.51 -4.17
C ILE A 750 0.06 -3.31 -4.56
N CYS A 751 1.28 -3.58 -5.03
CA CYS A 751 2.18 -2.62 -5.67
C CYS A 751 2.19 -2.86 -7.19
N ILE A 752 2.18 -1.78 -7.97
CA ILE A 752 2.20 -1.81 -9.44
C ILE A 752 3.19 -0.77 -9.95
N HIS A 753 4.21 -1.19 -10.70
CA HIS A 753 5.21 -0.30 -11.29
C HIS A 753 5.82 -0.90 -12.56
N GLU A 754 6.64 -0.11 -13.27
CA GLU A 754 7.40 -0.60 -14.42
C GLU A 754 8.91 -0.38 -14.25
N GLU A 755 9.70 -1.39 -14.64
CA GLU A 755 11.16 -1.41 -14.52
C GLU A 755 11.83 -1.55 -15.90
N ASP A 756 13.11 -1.20 -15.96
CA ASP A 756 14.00 -1.60 -17.05
C ASP A 756 14.40 -3.08 -16.88
N ASP A 757 14.49 -3.81 -17.99
CA ASP A 757 14.92 -5.22 -18.03
C ASP A 757 16.08 -5.45 -19.02
N GLY A 758 16.93 -4.43 -19.21
CA GLY A 758 18.12 -4.50 -20.03
C GLY A 758 17.84 -4.38 -21.53
N ILE A 759 18.09 -5.44 -22.30
CA ILE A 759 18.04 -5.44 -23.78
C ILE A 759 16.93 -6.36 -24.26
N LEU A 760 15.95 -5.78 -24.96
CA LEU A 760 14.83 -6.51 -25.58
C LEU A 760 15.27 -7.23 -26.85
N PHE A 761 16.02 -6.52 -27.70
CA PHE A 761 16.77 -7.10 -28.80
C PHE A 761 17.92 -6.20 -29.25
N LYS A 762 18.94 -6.83 -29.83
CA LYS A 762 20.09 -6.16 -30.45
C LYS A 762 20.58 -6.96 -31.65
N HIS A 763 20.97 -6.27 -32.72
CA HIS A 763 21.74 -6.86 -33.81
C HIS A 763 22.81 -5.90 -34.32
N THR A 764 23.92 -6.43 -34.83
CA THR A 764 25.02 -5.67 -35.44
C THR A 764 25.55 -6.46 -36.63
N ASP A 765 25.62 -5.86 -37.81
CA ASP A 765 26.30 -6.48 -38.96
C ASP A 765 27.80 -6.16 -38.92
N PHE A 766 28.64 -7.19 -38.97
CA PHE A 766 30.10 -7.07 -38.95
C PHE A 766 30.70 -6.45 -40.22
N ARG A 767 29.91 -6.32 -41.30
CA ARG A 767 30.37 -5.81 -42.61
C ARG A 767 30.57 -4.31 -42.63
N ASP A 768 29.71 -3.57 -41.92
CA ASP A 768 29.67 -2.11 -41.88
C ASP A 768 29.51 -1.53 -40.47
N ASN A 769 29.26 -2.36 -39.46
CA ASN A 769 28.93 -1.98 -38.08
C ASN A 769 27.60 -1.23 -37.95
N SER A 770 26.67 -1.42 -38.89
CA SER A 770 25.25 -1.08 -38.70
C SER A 770 24.69 -1.84 -37.51
N VAL A 771 23.90 -1.17 -36.66
CA VAL A 771 23.44 -1.71 -35.38
C VAL A 771 22.07 -1.17 -35.02
N ILE A 772 21.24 -2.05 -34.44
CA ILE A 772 19.98 -1.69 -33.78
C ILE A 772 20.01 -2.23 -32.34
N VAL A 773 19.56 -1.40 -31.39
CA VAL A 773 19.40 -1.75 -29.97
C VAL A 773 18.08 -1.19 -29.45
N THR A 774 17.26 -2.06 -28.86
CA THR A 774 16.04 -1.68 -28.14
C THR A 774 16.14 -2.21 -26.71
N ARG A 775 15.94 -1.32 -25.72
CA ARG A 775 15.89 -1.72 -24.30
C ARG A 775 14.57 -2.42 -23.97
N ALA A 776 14.60 -3.29 -22.98
CA ALA A 776 13.41 -3.96 -22.46
C ALA A 776 12.84 -3.19 -21.28
N ARG A 777 11.52 -3.19 -21.16
CA ARG A 777 10.78 -2.77 -19.97
C ARG A 777 9.81 -3.87 -19.58
N LYS A 778 9.53 -3.96 -18.28
CA LYS A 778 8.60 -4.91 -17.68
C LYS A 778 7.61 -4.20 -16.77
N LEU A 779 6.34 -4.58 -16.82
CA LEU A 779 5.34 -4.22 -15.82
C LEU A 779 5.37 -5.26 -14.71
N ILE A 780 5.34 -4.81 -13.45
CA ILE A 780 5.34 -5.64 -12.26
C ILE A 780 4.04 -5.35 -11.49
N ILE A 781 3.35 -6.42 -11.07
CA ILE A 781 2.17 -6.38 -10.21
C ILE A 781 2.48 -7.34 -9.04
N SER A 782 2.71 -6.80 -7.84
CA SER A 782 3.25 -7.57 -6.71
C SER A 782 2.46 -7.43 -5.42
N HIS A 783 2.58 -8.44 -4.56
CA HIS A 783 2.23 -8.37 -3.13
C HIS A 783 3.24 -9.20 -2.32
N ILE A 784 3.37 -8.89 -1.03
CA ILE A 784 4.22 -9.62 -0.08
C ILE A 784 3.34 -10.10 1.06
N PHE A 785 3.45 -11.36 1.47
CA PHE A 785 2.70 -11.90 2.61
C PHE A 785 3.58 -12.67 3.60
N THR A 786 3.27 -12.52 4.89
CA THR A 786 4.07 -13.07 6.01
C THR A 786 3.34 -14.23 6.67
N ALA A 787 3.82 -15.44 6.48
CA ALA A 787 3.33 -16.65 7.13
C ALA A 787 4.15 -16.96 8.39
N ALA A 788 3.86 -16.21 9.47
CA ALA A 788 4.55 -16.22 10.77
C ALA A 788 6.06 -15.96 10.70
N ASN A 789 6.86 -16.96 10.35
CA ASN A 789 8.32 -16.83 10.23
C ASN A 789 8.80 -16.55 8.79
N TYR A 790 8.01 -16.88 7.75
CA TYR A 790 8.43 -16.75 6.35
C TYR A 790 7.72 -15.61 5.61
N ASP A 791 8.46 -14.92 4.74
CA ASP A 791 7.96 -13.85 3.89
C ASP A 791 8.01 -14.26 2.41
N TYR A 792 6.85 -14.17 1.76
CA TYR A 792 6.63 -14.59 0.37
C TYR A 792 6.35 -13.37 -0.49
N CYS A 793 7.34 -12.95 -1.28
CA CYS A 793 7.17 -11.84 -2.21
C CYS A 793 6.79 -12.40 -3.59
N VAL A 794 5.56 -12.13 -4.04
CA VAL A 794 5.00 -12.67 -5.29
C VAL A 794 4.88 -11.56 -6.33
N TYR A 795 5.52 -11.73 -7.47
CA TYR A 795 5.59 -10.75 -8.56
C TYR A 795 5.06 -11.34 -9.87
N TRP A 796 3.97 -10.79 -10.38
CA TRP A 796 3.51 -11.05 -11.75
C TRP A 796 4.18 -10.05 -12.69
N VAL A 797 4.94 -10.54 -13.67
CA VAL A 797 5.82 -9.73 -14.52
C VAL A 797 5.40 -9.88 -15.98
N PHE A 798 5.17 -8.77 -16.67
CA PHE A 798 4.74 -8.73 -18.07
C PHE A 798 5.82 -8.09 -18.93
N HIS A 799 6.18 -8.75 -20.04
CA HIS A 799 7.29 -8.38 -20.92
C HIS A 799 6.82 -7.88 -22.29
N GLN A 800 7.54 -6.93 -22.86
CA GLN A 800 7.25 -6.40 -24.20
C GLN A 800 7.34 -7.45 -25.34
N ASP A 801 7.99 -8.61 -25.14
CA ASP A 801 7.97 -9.73 -26.10
C ASP A 801 6.67 -10.57 -26.06
N GLY A 802 5.74 -10.21 -25.18
CA GLY A 802 4.47 -10.90 -24.93
C GLY A 802 4.56 -12.04 -23.91
N THR A 803 5.73 -12.29 -23.29
CA THR A 803 5.88 -13.24 -22.19
C THR A 803 5.21 -12.71 -20.92
N VAL A 804 4.49 -13.61 -20.22
CA VAL A 804 4.08 -13.41 -18.82
C VAL A 804 4.99 -14.26 -17.95
N GLN A 805 5.44 -13.74 -16.82
CA GLN A 805 6.35 -14.39 -15.89
C GLN A 805 5.78 -14.30 -14.47
N LEU A 806 6.01 -15.34 -13.68
CA LEU A 806 5.71 -15.35 -12.26
C LEU A 806 7.02 -15.60 -11.52
N ASP A 807 7.46 -14.59 -10.76
CA ASP A 807 8.58 -14.72 -9.85
C ASP A 807 8.04 -14.79 -8.42
N VAL A 808 8.48 -15.80 -7.67
CA VAL A 808 8.27 -15.87 -6.23
C VAL A 808 9.64 -15.80 -5.57
N LYS A 809 9.77 -14.95 -4.56
CA LYS A 809 11.00 -14.76 -3.79
C LYS A 809 10.71 -15.08 -2.32
N LEU A 810 11.49 -15.98 -1.75
CA LEU A 810 11.39 -16.37 -0.35
C LEU A 810 12.40 -15.55 0.48
N THR A 811 11.98 -15.04 1.62
CA THR A 811 12.82 -14.35 2.61
C THR A 811 12.18 -14.50 3.99
N GLY A 812 12.61 -13.73 4.98
CA GLY A 812 12.16 -13.87 6.37
C GLY A 812 13.10 -14.79 7.16
N ILE A 813 12.58 -15.60 8.07
CA ILE A 813 13.37 -16.35 9.05
C ILE A 813 13.04 -17.85 8.99
N LEU A 814 14.07 -18.69 9.16
CA LEU A 814 13.91 -20.15 9.25
C LEU A 814 12.97 -20.58 10.39
N ASN A 815 12.16 -21.61 10.16
CA ASN A 815 11.44 -22.28 11.25
C ASN A 815 12.38 -23.20 12.06
N THR A 816 12.77 -22.76 13.26
CA THR A 816 13.75 -23.44 14.12
C THR A 816 13.11 -24.29 15.22
N TYR A 817 13.88 -25.25 15.72
CA TYR A 817 13.56 -26.10 16.88
C TYR A 817 14.81 -26.32 17.76
N SER A 818 14.60 -26.62 19.04
CA SER A 818 15.67 -26.78 20.04
C SER A 818 16.54 -28.01 19.76
N MET A 819 17.84 -27.91 20.08
CA MET A 819 18.83 -28.97 19.89
C MET A 819 19.80 -29.01 21.08
N ASN A 820 20.14 -30.21 21.57
CA ASN A 820 21.16 -30.36 22.61
C ASN A 820 22.59 -30.25 22.01
N PRO A 821 23.58 -29.72 22.75
CA PRO A 821 24.96 -29.62 22.24
C PRO A 821 25.54 -30.98 21.84
N GLY A 822 25.90 -31.13 20.56
CA GLY A 822 26.42 -32.40 20.02
C GLY A 822 25.36 -33.47 19.76
N GLU A 823 24.08 -33.11 19.73
CA GLU A 823 23.02 -33.95 19.17
C GLU A 823 23.22 -34.19 17.66
N ASP A 824 22.71 -35.28 17.11
CA ASP A 824 22.77 -35.59 15.67
C ASP A 824 21.40 -35.29 15.03
N THR A 825 21.39 -34.40 14.02
CA THR A 825 20.19 -34.07 13.24
C THR A 825 19.75 -35.21 12.31
N LYS A 826 20.58 -36.26 12.17
CA LYS A 826 20.38 -37.46 11.33
C LYS A 826 20.17 -37.13 9.85
N GLY A 827 20.59 -35.94 9.43
CA GLY A 827 20.39 -35.41 8.08
C GLY A 827 19.00 -34.83 7.81
N TRP A 828 18.14 -34.66 8.83
CA TRP A 828 16.79 -34.08 8.68
C TRP A 828 16.73 -32.56 8.90
N GLY A 829 17.86 -31.93 9.22
CA GLY A 829 18.01 -30.50 9.45
C GLY A 829 19.47 -30.12 9.71
N THR A 830 19.71 -28.83 9.89
CA THR A 830 21.04 -28.23 10.09
C THR A 830 21.09 -27.47 11.41
N GLU A 831 22.18 -27.60 12.17
CA GLU A 831 22.49 -26.68 13.26
C GLU A 831 22.98 -25.36 12.67
N VAL A 832 22.06 -24.40 12.47
CA VAL A 832 22.36 -23.09 11.85
C VAL A 832 22.98 -22.11 12.86
N TYR A 833 22.75 -22.36 14.16
CA TYR A 833 23.33 -21.62 15.27
C TYR A 833 23.37 -22.56 16.50
N PRO A 834 24.29 -22.38 17.49
CA PRO A 834 24.46 -23.37 18.56
C PRO A 834 23.17 -23.67 19.34
N GLY A 835 22.74 -24.93 19.33
CA GLY A 835 21.48 -25.39 19.94
C GLY A 835 20.20 -25.08 19.13
N VAL A 836 20.33 -24.66 17.87
CA VAL A 836 19.22 -24.24 16.99
C VAL A 836 19.22 -25.06 15.70
N ASN A 837 18.28 -26.00 15.60
CA ASN A 837 18.11 -26.88 14.45
C ASN A 837 17.03 -26.34 13.49
N ALA A 838 17.40 -26.07 12.25
CA ALA A 838 16.48 -25.75 11.17
C ALA A 838 16.19 -27.01 10.34
N HIS A 839 14.94 -27.48 10.35
CA HIS A 839 14.56 -28.73 9.68
C HIS A 839 14.45 -28.55 8.16
N ASN A 840 14.90 -29.55 7.38
CA ASN A 840 14.74 -29.59 5.92
C ASN A 840 13.25 -29.53 5.55
N HIS A 841 12.91 -28.87 4.43
CA HIS A 841 11.54 -28.73 3.97
C HIS A 841 11.46 -28.47 2.46
N GLN A 842 10.24 -28.42 1.91
CA GLN A 842 9.98 -27.95 0.55
C GLN A 842 9.06 -26.72 0.62
N HIS A 843 9.09 -25.86 -0.39
CA HIS A 843 8.03 -24.87 -0.62
C HIS A 843 7.43 -25.19 -1.99
N LEU A 844 6.19 -25.67 -2.04
CA LEU A 844 5.55 -26.17 -3.27
C LEU A 844 4.27 -25.39 -3.56
N PHE A 845 4.26 -24.64 -4.65
CA PHE A 845 3.17 -23.76 -5.09
C PHE A 845 2.32 -24.42 -6.17
N CYS A 846 1.03 -24.10 -6.23
CA CYS A 846 0.13 -24.50 -7.32
C CYS A 846 -0.36 -23.27 -8.11
N LEU A 847 0.22 -23.06 -9.29
CA LEU A 847 -0.23 -22.06 -10.25
C LEU A 847 -1.45 -22.59 -11.02
N ARG A 848 -2.58 -21.86 -10.95
CA ARG A 848 -3.79 -22.13 -11.74
C ARG A 848 -3.79 -21.27 -12.99
N ILE A 849 -3.79 -21.92 -14.16
CA ILE A 849 -3.82 -21.27 -15.48
C ILE A 849 -5.14 -21.62 -16.19
N ASP A 850 -6.04 -20.65 -16.28
CA ASP A 850 -7.28 -20.75 -17.04
C ASP A 850 -7.01 -20.28 -18.49
N SER A 851 -6.70 -21.22 -19.39
CA SER A 851 -6.22 -20.88 -20.73
C SER A 851 -7.36 -20.43 -21.66
N ASN A 852 -7.16 -19.32 -22.36
CA ASN A 852 -8.09 -18.76 -23.34
C ASN A 852 -7.33 -18.32 -24.61
N ILE A 853 -6.40 -19.16 -25.05
CA ILE A 853 -5.38 -18.82 -26.06
C ILE A 853 -6.06 -18.55 -27.40
N ASP A 854 -6.19 -17.27 -27.77
CA ASP A 854 -6.87 -16.84 -29.00
C ASP A 854 -8.31 -17.38 -29.13
N GLY A 855 -8.95 -17.70 -27.99
CA GLY A 855 -10.26 -18.33 -27.86
C GLY A 855 -10.28 -19.50 -26.86
N PRO A 856 -11.47 -19.91 -26.37
CA PRO A 856 -11.61 -20.76 -25.18
C PRO A 856 -11.33 -22.25 -25.42
N ASN A 857 -11.39 -22.72 -26.67
CA ASN A 857 -11.19 -24.14 -26.99
C ASN A 857 -9.69 -24.42 -27.14
N ASN A 858 -9.09 -25.04 -26.13
CA ASN A 858 -7.63 -25.26 -26.04
C ASN A 858 -7.30 -26.75 -25.82
N THR A 859 -6.04 -27.11 -26.07
CA THR A 859 -5.45 -28.43 -25.83
C THR A 859 -4.04 -28.24 -25.25
N VAL A 860 -3.62 -29.10 -24.31
CA VAL A 860 -2.23 -29.10 -23.81
C VAL A 860 -1.39 -30.15 -24.52
N PHE A 861 -0.16 -29.77 -24.88
CA PHE A 861 0.86 -30.66 -25.44
C PHE A 861 2.11 -30.64 -24.55
N GLN A 862 2.53 -31.80 -24.05
CA GLN A 862 3.88 -31.99 -23.51
C GLN A 862 4.90 -31.93 -24.66
N VAL A 863 6.01 -31.25 -24.47
CA VAL A 863 7.08 -31.10 -25.46
C VAL A 863 8.41 -31.53 -24.87
N ASP A 864 8.96 -32.62 -25.41
CA ASP A 864 10.24 -33.19 -25.02
C ASP A 864 11.28 -33.01 -26.15
N ALA A 865 12.45 -32.46 -25.84
CA ALA A 865 13.60 -32.50 -26.75
C ALA A 865 14.07 -33.96 -26.88
N THR A 866 14.10 -34.48 -28.11
CA THR A 866 14.40 -35.89 -28.41
C THR A 866 15.42 -35.98 -29.56
N PRO A 867 16.42 -36.86 -29.50
CA PRO A 867 17.28 -37.16 -30.65
C PRO A 867 16.47 -37.63 -31.87
N GLY A 868 16.98 -37.37 -33.07
CA GLY A 868 16.40 -37.87 -34.31
C GLY A 868 16.51 -39.38 -34.44
N GLU A 869 15.64 -39.98 -35.25
CA GLU A 869 15.69 -41.41 -35.53
C GLU A 869 16.91 -41.75 -36.41
N GLY A 870 17.59 -42.86 -36.09
CA GLY A 870 18.77 -43.34 -36.80
C GLY A 870 20.07 -43.16 -36.01
N GLU A 871 20.89 -44.22 -36.01
CA GLU A 871 22.24 -44.24 -35.43
C GLU A 871 23.23 -43.39 -36.23
N VAL A 872 24.38 -43.07 -35.63
CA VAL A 872 25.49 -42.40 -36.34
C VAL A 872 25.94 -43.26 -37.53
N GLY A 873 26.00 -42.68 -38.73
CA GLY A 873 26.30 -43.40 -39.97
C GLY A 873 25.10 -44.12 -40.61
N SER A 874 23.89 -44.01 -40.05
CA SER A 874 22.64 -44.34 -40.76
C SER A 874 22.41 -43.40 -41.95
N LYS A 875 21.45 -43.71 -42.82
CA LYS A 875 21.06 -42.81 -43.91
C LYS A 875 20.23 -41.63 -43.39
N GLU A 876 19.51 -41.86 -42.30
CA GLU A 876 18.54 -40.97 -41.67
C GLU A 876 19.23 -39.92 -40.78
N ASN A 877 20.32 -40.31 -40.10
CA ASN A 877 21.12 -39.44 -39.23
C ASN A 877 22.64 -39.64 -39.43
N PRO A 878 23.22 -39.37 -40.63
CA PRO A 878 24.58 -39.79 -40.97
C PRO A 878 25.68 -39.26 -40.03
N TYR A 879 25.48 -38.09 -39.44
CA TYR A 879 26.43 -37.43 -38.56
C TYR A 879 25.99 -37.38 -37.08
N GLY A 880 24.90 -38.07 -36.71
CA GLY A 880 24.39 -38.10 -35.34
C GLY A 880 23.74 -36.80 -34.83
N ASN A 881 23.67 -35.76 -35.65
CA ASN A 881 23.32 -34.39 -35.24
C ASN A 881 21.81 -34.08 -35.22
N ALA A 882 20.95 -35.01 -35.63
CA ALA A 882 19.52 -34.79 -35.70
C ALA A 882 18.87 -34.76 -34.30
N PHE A 883 17.99 -33.79 -34.06
CA PHE A 883 17.11 -33.74 -32.88
C PHE A 883 15.80 -33.00 -33.25
N TYR A 884 14.73 -33.23 -32.48
CA TYR A 884 13.44 -32.60 -32.70
C TYR A 884 12.65 -32.41 -31.39
N ALA A 885 11.64 -31.55 -31.44
CA ALA A 885 10.68 -31.36 -30.36
C ALA A 885 9.52 -32.35 -30.50
N LYS A 886 9.54 -33.43 -29.72
CA LYS A 886 8.47 -34.43 -29.68
C LYS A 886 7.28 -33.86 -28.91
N ARG A 887 6.17 -33.58 -29.61
CA ARG A 887 4.93 -33.06 -29.02
C ARG A 887 3.95 -34.21 -28.75
N THR A 888 3.69 -34.51 -27.49
CA THR A 888 2.68 -35.47 -27.04
C THR A 888 1.41 -34.70 -26.67
N LYS A 889 0.31 -34.95 -27.38
CA LYS A 889 -1.00 -34.33 -27.09
C LYS A 889 -1.63 -35.01 -25.87
N PHE A 890 -2.15 -34.26 -24.91
CA PHE A 890 -3.04 -34.79 -23.89
C PHE A 890 -4.47 -34.76 -24.43
N SER A 891 -5.16 -35.91 -24.43
CA SER A 891 -6.54 -36.03 -24.90
C SER A 891 -7.52 -36.25 -23.75
N THR A 892 -7.05 -36.90 -22.68
CA THR A 892 -7.80 -37.19 -21.45
C THR A 892 -7.06 -36.69 -20.22
N VAL A 893 -7.81 -36.36 -19.16
CA VAL A 893 -7.26 -35.91 -17.86
C VAL A 893 -6.12 -36.81 -17.36
N LYS A 894 -6.28 -38.14 -17.47
CA LYS A 894 -5.26 -39.11 -17.03
C LYS A 894 -3.94 -39.04 -17.80
N GLU A 895 -3.95 -38.61 -19.07
CA GLU A 895 -2.73 -38.41 -19.86
C GLU A 895 -1.98 -37.14 -19.46
N SER A 896 -2.65 -36.17 -18.84
CA SER A 896 -2.05 -34.88 -18.46
C SER A 896 -1.11 -34.95 -17.27
N LEU A 897 -1.26 -35.98 -16.43
CA LEU A 897 -0.51 -36.21 -15.20
C LEU A 897 0.97 -36.44 -15.55
N SER A 898 1.75 -35.37 -15.50
CA SER A 898 3.11 -35.35 -16.06
C SER A 898 4.09 -34.62 -15.15
N ASP A 899 5.25 -35.26 -14.95
CA ASP A 899 6.37 -34.73 -14.18
C ASP A 899 7.35 -33.99 -15.10
N TYR A 900 8.08 -32.99 -14.57
CA TYR A 900 9.18 -32.35 -15.29
C TYR A 900 10.33 -33.33 -15.54
N ASN A 901 11.08 -33.11 -16.63
CA ASN A 901 12.26 -33.89 -16.96
C ASN A 901 13.36 -32.98 -17.51
N GLY A 902 14.41 -32.78 -16.73
CA GLY A 902 15.58 -31.98 -17.13
C GLY A 902 16.35 -32.57 -18.32
N VAL A 903 16.36 -33.91 -18.47
CA VAL A 903 17.10 -34.59 -19.56
C VAL A 903 16.49 -34.27 -20.92
N THR A 904 15.16 -34.17 -21.01
CA THR A 904 14.45 -33.76 -22.24
C THR A 904 14.13 -32.26 -22.27
N SER A 905 14.57 -31.48 -21.26
CA SER A 905 14.20 -30.07 -21.07
C SER A 905 12.70 -29.81 -21.27
N ARG A 906 11.88 -30.64 -20.60
CA ARG A 906 10.43 -30.71 -20.82
C ARG A 906 9.74 -29.36 -20.63
N THR A 907 8.82 -29.06 -21.53
CA THR A 907 7.94 -27.87 -21.46
C THR A 907 6.52 -28.26 -21.87
N TRP A 908 5.53 -27.43 -21.55
CA TRP A 908 4.13 -27.68 -21.91
C TRP A 908 3.58 -26.52 -22.75
N ASP A 909 2.98 -26.82 -23.90
CA ASP A 909 2.30 -25.82 -24.74
C ASP A 909 0.79 -25.88 -24.46
N MET A 910 0.19 -24.74 -24.12
CA MET A 910 -1.26 -24.51 -24.22
C MET A 910 -1.55 -24.00 -25.62
N VAL A 911 -2.43 -24.69 -26.35
CA VAL A 911 -2.56 -24.58 -27.81
C VAL A 911 -4.02 -24.43 -28.21
N ASN A 912 -4.32 -23.54 -29.15
CA ASN A 912 -5.62 -23.49 -29.81
C ASN A 912 -5.53 -24.20 -31.18
N PRO A 913 -6.04 -25.44 -31.33
CA PRO A 913 -5.86 -26.22 -32.56
C PRO A 913 -6.63 -25.66 -33.75
N ASN A 914 -7.59 -24.75 -33.53
CA ASN A 914 -8.46 -24.19 -34.57
C ASN A 914 -7.82 -23.01 -35.31
N LYS A 915 -6.80 -22.36 -34.73
CA LYS A 915 -6.10 -21.21 -35.30
C LYS A 915 -4.63 -21.54 -35.59
N LEU A 916 -4.28 -21.61 -36.87
CA LEU A 916 -2.91 -21.87 -37.32
C LEU A 916 -2.18 -20.56 -37.65
N ASN A 917 -0.91 -20.47 -37.27
CA ASN A 917 -0.01 -19.41 -37.69
C ASN A 917 0.23 -19.47 -39.22
N PRO A 918 0.15 -18.35 -39.95
CA PRO A 918 0.22 -18.36 -41.41
C PRO A 918 1.58 -18.78 -41.96
N TYR A 919 2.68 -18.60 -41.22
CA TYR A 919 4.04 -18.91 -41.69
C TYR A 919 4.59 -20.25 -41.17
N SER A 920 4.37 -20.58 -39.89
CA SER A 920 4.88 -21.85 -39.33
C SER A 920 3.95 -23.04 -39.54
N HIS A 921 2.69 -22.76 -39.93
CA HIS A 921 1.59 -23.73 -40.02
C HIS A 921 1.41 -24.57 -38.74
N LYS A 922 1.84 -24.03 -37.59
CA LYS A 922 1.58 -24.59 -36.26
C LYS A 922 0.43 -23.84 -35.61
N PRO A 923 -0.38 -24.51 -34.78
CA PRO A 923 -1.41 -23.81 -34.01
C PRO A 923 -0.79 -22.78 -33.06
N VAL A 924 -1.51 -21.70 -32.81
CA VAL A 924 -1.11 -20.62 -31.89
C VAL A 924 -1.02 -21.17 -30.46
N SER A 925 -0.02 -20.74 -29.69
CA SER A 925 0.26 -21.31 -28.37
C SER A 925 0.99 -20.38 -27.41
N TYR A 926 0.78 -20.59 -26.11
CA TYR A 926 1.71 -20.16 -25.06
C TYR A 926 2.41 -21.37 -24.46
N LYS A 927 3.74 -21.28 -24.31
CA LYS A 927 4.59 -22.32 -23.73
C LYS A 927 4.89 -21.98 -22.27
N LEU A 928 4.54 -22.89 -21.36
CA LEU A 928 5.07 -22.94 -20.00
C LEU A 928 6.52 -23.47 -20.03
N VAL A 929 7.43 -22.65 -19.52
CA VAL A 929 8.83 -22.98 -19.23
C VAL A 929 9.05 -22.79 -17.73
N SER A 930 9.36 -23.87 -17.04
CA SER A 930 9.62 -23.93 -15.60
C SER A 930 10.67 -25.03 -15.37
N ARG A 931 11.60 -24.82 -14.43
CA ARG A 931 12.71 -25.76 -14.15
C ARG A 931 12.79 -26.11 -12.67
N GLU A 932 12.34 -25.19 -11.84
CA GLU A 932 12.21 -25.17 -10.39
C GLU A 932 11.01 -26.06 -10.01
N VAL A 933 11.14 -27.35 -10.32
CA VAL A 933 10.06 -28.34 -10.25
C VAL A 933 10.54 -29.58 -9.46
N PRO A 934 10.74 -29.45 -8.15
CA PRO A 934 11.05 -30.58 -7.28
C PRO A 934 9.83 -31.50 -7.17
N LYS A 935 10.09 -32.82 -7.06
CA LYS A 935 9.05 -33.79 -6.71
C LYS A 935 8.73 -33.71 -5.21
N LEU A 936 7.46 -33.91 -4.85
CA LEU A 936 7.03 -34.12 -3.47
C LEU A 936 7.81 -35.29 -2.84
N LEU A 937 8.63 -35.00 -1.83
CA LEU A 937 9.47 -35.99 -1.13
C LEU A 937 8.71 -36.85 -0.10
N PRO A 938 7.67 -36.35 0.60
CA PRO A 938 6.78 -37.19 1.40
C PRO A 938 6.19 -38.37 0.61
N LYS A 939 6.41 -39.58 1.12
CA LYS A 939 6.08 -40.86 0.46
C LYS A 939 4.58 -40.98 0.13
N GLU A 940 4.27 -41.82 -0.85
CA GLU A 940 2.89 -42.24 -1.16
C GLU A 940 2.16 -42.73 0.10
N HIS A 941 0.87 -42.41 0.20
CA HIS A 941 0.01 -42.62 1.38
C HIS A 941 0.44 -41.92 2.69
N SER A 942 1.51 -41.11 2.71
CA SER A 942 1.80 -40.21 3.83
C SER A 942 0.72 -39.13 3.99
N LEU A 943 0.65 -38.51 5.17
CA LEU A 943 -0.30 -37.44 5.48
C LEU A 943 -0.21 -36.27 4.49
N VAL A 944 1.01 -35.81 4.18
CA VAL A 944 1.23 -34.76 3.18
C VAL A 944 0.79 -35.24 1.80
N TRP A 945 1.15 -36.45 1.37
CA TRP A 945 0.73 -36.97 0.07
C TRP A 945 -0.80 -37.07 -0.06
N LYS A 946 -1.51 -37.42 1.02
CA LYS A 946 -2.98 -37.48 1.07
C LYS A 946 -3.60 -36.08 0.93
N ARG A 947 -3.14 -35.09 1.71
CA ARG A 947 -3.65 -33.69 1.65
C ARG A 947 -3.22 -32.95 0.38
N ALA A 948 -1.94 -32.98 0.03
CA ALA A 948 -1.34 -32.24 -1.09
C ALA A 948 -1.55 -32.96 -2.43
N GLY A 949 -2.81 -33.12 -2.83
CA GLY A 949 -3.21 -33.78 -4.06
C GLY A 949 -2.52 -33.23 -5.31
N PHE A 950 -2.38 -31.90 -5.38
CA PHE A 950 -1.72 -31.19 -6.48
C PHE A 950 -0.19 -31.39 -6.54
N ALA A 951 0.46 -31.67 -5.41
CA ALA A 951 1.92 -31.78 -5.37
C ALA A 951 2.45 -33.12 -5.91
N ARG A 952 1.56 -34.05 -6.27
CA ARG A 952 1.91 -35.40 -6.73
C ARG A 952 2.57 -35.43 -8.12
N HIS A 953 2.27 -34.44 -8.97
CA HIS A 953 2.83 -34.25 -10.31
C HIS A 953 3.13 -32.78 -10.62
N ALA A 954 4.02 -32.53 -11.58
CA ALA A 954 4.36 -31.17 -12.01
C ALA A 954 3.23 -30.45 -12.76
N VAL A 955 2.44 -31.19 -13.54
CA VAL A 955 1.29 -30.66 -14.29
C VAL A 955 0.10 -31.61 -14.17
N HIS A 956 -1.08 -31.01 -13.97
CA HIS A 956 -2.40 -31.62 -14.11
C HIS A 956 -3.23 -30.73 -15.05
N VAL A 957 -4.12 -31.30 -15.85
CA VAL A 957 -5.08 -30.55 -16.66
C VAL A 957 -6.49 -31.07 -16.38
N THR A 958 -7.38 -30.20 -15.92
CA THR A 958 -8.80 -30.51 -15.75
C THR A 958 -9.64 -29.81 -16.83
N LYS A 959 -10.82 -30.36 -17.12
CA LYS A 959 -11.84 -29.62 -17.87
C LYS A 959 -12.40 -28.51 -16.97
N TYR A 960 -12.61 -27.31 -17.52
CA TYR A 960 -13.11 -26.17 -16.77
C TYR A 960 -14.47 -26.46 -16.12
N SER A 961 -14.62 -26.04 -14.87
CA SER A 961 -15.88 -25.95 -14.13
C SER A 961 -15.78 -24.78 -13.15
N ASP A 962 -16.84 -24.00 -13.02
CA ASP A 962 -16.84 -22.72 -12.31
C ASP A 962 -16.52 -22.82 -10.81
N ASP A 963 -16.70 -24.00 -10.20
CA ASP A 963 -16.39 -24.26 -8.79
C ASP A 963 -14.97 -24.86 -8.56
N GLN A 964 -14.18 -25.06 -9.62
CA GLN A 964 -12.79 -25.57 -9.53
C GLN A 964 -11.77 -24.43 -9.35
N LEU A 965 -11.65 -23.96 -8.09
CA LEU A 965 -10.67 -22.95 -7.69
C LEU A 965 -9.54 -23.50 -6.82
N HIS A 966 -9.83 -24.21 -5.72
CA HIS A 966 -8.82 -24.58 -4.72
C HIS A 966 -8.36 -26.04 -4.82
N PRO A 967 -7.10 -26.31 -5.21
CA PRO A 967 -6.65 -27.65 -5.63
C PRO A 967 -6.38 -28.64 -4.49
N ALA A 968 -6.29 -28.18 -3.22
CA ALA A 968 -6.34 -29.02 -2.02
C ALA A 968 -7.76 -29.13 -1.40
N GLY A 969 -8.76 -28.47 -2.00
CA GLY A 969 -10.11 -28.33 -1.45
C GLY A 969 -10.37 -26.94 -0.84
N ARG A 970 -11.63 -26.69 -0.50
CA ARG A 970 -12.10 -25.38 -0.01
C ARG A 970 -11.65 -25.11 1.43
N HIS A 971 -11.96 -26.05 2.33
CA HIS A 971 -11.52 -26.07 3.74
C HIS A 971 -10.35 -27.05 3.89
N VAL A 972 -9.15 -26.52 4.15
CA VAL A 972 -7.90 -27.30 4.23
C VAL A 972 -7.47 -27.64 5.67
N PRO A 973 -7.71 -26.82 6.72
CA PRO A 973 -7.35 -27.20 8.09
C PRO A 973 -7.94 -28.53 8.55
N GLN A 974 -7.12 -29.33 9.26
CA GLN A 974 -7.53 -30.60 9.89
C GLN A 974 -8.10 -31.67 8.95
N THR A 975 -7.89 -31.56 7.63
CA THR A 975 -8.22 -32.63 6.69
C THR A 975 -7.27 -33.82 6.85
N SER A 976 -7.81 -35.03 6.94
CA SER A 976 -7.05 -36.30 6.82
C SER A 976 -6.48 -36.55 5.41
N GLY A 977 -7.05 -35.89 4.38
CA GLY A 977 -6.88 -36.21 2.96
C GLY A 977 -7.68 -37.42 2.47
N GLU A 978 -8.55 -37.99 3.33
CA GLU A 978 -9.47 -39.10 3.05
C GLU A 978 -10.89 -38.75 3.53
N PRO A 979 -11.89 -38.58 2.62
CA PRO A 979 -11.77 -38.66 1.16
C PRO A 979 -10.86 -37.58 0.59
N SER A 980 -10.22 -37.86 -0.54
CA SER A 980 -9.39 -36.88 -1.23
C SER A 980 -10.25 -35.79 -1.87
N ARG A 981 -9.78 -34.54 -1.79
CA ARG A 981 -10.49 -33.33 -2.22
C ARG A 981 -9.67 -32.53 -3.24
N GLY A 982 -10.33 -31.64 -3.99
CA GLY A 982 -9.65 -30.76 -4.95
C GLY A 982 -9.20 -31.52 -6.21
N ILE A 983 -7.96 -31.33 -6.67
CA ILE A 983 -7.47 -31.98 -7.91
C ILE A 983 -7.71 -33.51 -7.94
N PRO A 984 -7.36 -34.30 -6.91
CA PRO A 984 -7.68 -35.73 -6.84
C PRO A 984 -9.16 -36.10 -7.02
N GLU A 985 -10.07 -35.22 -6.60
CA GLU A 985 -11.52 -35.38 -6.72
C GLU A 985 -11.97 -35.08 -8.16
N TRP A 986 -11.43 -34.01 -8.77
CA TRP A 986 -11.72 -33.60 -10.13
C TRP A 986 -11.12 -34.50 -11.21
N ILE A 987 -10.02 -35.21 -10.91
CA ILE A 987 -9.40 -36.18 -11.83
C ILE A 987 -9.87 -37.63 -11.64
N ALA A 988 -10.75 -37.91 -10.67
CA ALA A 988 -11.07 -39.26 -10.22
C ALA A 988 -11.55 -40.21 -11.35
N ASP A 989 -12.44 -39.73 -12.23
CA ASP A 989 -12.93 -40.50 -13.38
C ASP A 989 -11.89 -40.65 -14.51
N GLY A 990 -10.85 -39.80 -14.52
CA GLY A 990 -9.67 -39.82 -15.41
C GLY A 990 -9.92 -39.69 -16.93
N SER A 991 -11.17 -39.83 -17.37
CA SER A 991 -11.58 -40.12 -18.75
C SER A 991 -12.28 -38.94 -19.44
N ALA A 992 -12.49 -37.83 -18.73
CA ALA A 992 -12.97 -36.59 -19.33
C ALA A 992 -12.00 -36.09 -20.42
N SER A 993 -12.56 -35.64 -21.54
CA SER A 993 -11.80 -35.07 -22.66
C SER A 993 -11.27 -33.68 -22.30
N ILE A 994 -10.03 -33.41 -22.70
CA ILE A 994 -9.33 -32.12 -22.57
C ILE A 994 -8.68 -31.67 -23.89
N ASP A 995 -9.16 -32.22 -25.02
CA ASP A 995 -8.74 -31.84 -26.36
C ASP A 995 -9.77 -30.93 -27.03
N ASN A 996 -9.35 -29.73 -27.42
CA ASN A 996 -10.14 -28.69 -28.06
C ASN A 996 -11.36 -28.24 -27.24
N GLU A 997 -11.17 -28.09 -25.93
CA GLU A 997 -12.20 -27.88 -24.91
C GLU A 997 -11.79 -26.72 -23.98
N ASP A 998 -12.70 -26.26 -23.14
CA ASP A 998 -12.38 -25.31 -22.07
C ASP A 998 -11.65 -26.04 -20.93
N ILE A 999 -10.42 -25.63 -20.60
CA ILE A 999 -9.48 -26.37 -19.76
C ILE A 999 -8.70 -25.47 -18.79
N VAL A 1000 -8.31 -26.04 -17.65
CA VAL A 1000 -7.46 -25.40 -16.64
C VAL A 1000 -6.20 -26.24 -16.45
N LEU A 1001 -5.03 -25.62 -16.62
CA LEU A 1001 -3.73 -26.22 -16.35
C LEU A 1001 -3.29 -25.83 -14.93
N TRP A 1002 -3.01 -26.84 -14.11
CA TRP A 1002 -2.54 -26.69 -12.73
C TRP A 1002 -1.07 -27.11 -12.69
N HIS A 1003 -0.18 -26.14 -12.45
CA HIS A 1003 1.26 -26.37 -12.44
C HIS A 1003 1.81 -26.29 -11.02
N THR A 1004 2.44 -27.38 -10.58
CA THR A 1004 3.21 -27.43 -9.34
C THR A 1004 4.67 -27.09 -9.61
N PHE A 1005 5.18 -26.09 -8.91
CA PHE A 1005 6.58 -25.64 -8.93
C PHE A 1005 7.05 -25.28 -7.51
N GLY A 1006 8.34 -25.06 -7.30
CA GLY A 1006 8.86 -24.78 -5.97
C GLY A 1006 10.35 -25.07 -5.78
N ILE A 1007 10.76 -25.16 -4.51
CA ILE A 1007 12.12 -25.52 -4.10
C ILE A 1007 12.14 -26.63 -3.05
N THR A 1008 13.32 -27.19 -2.80
CA THR A 1008 13.60 -28.08 -1.67
C THR A 1008 14.74 -27.48 -0.86
N HIS A 1009 14.41 -26.96 0.31
CA HIS A 1009 15.29 -26.16 1.14
C HIS A 1009 16.00 -27.06 2.17
N PHE A 1010 17.33 -27.04 2.12
CA PHE A 1010 18.24 -27.62 3.10
C PHE A 1010 18.97 -26.46 3.78
N PRO A 1011 18.46 -25.93 4.92
CA PRO A 1011 18.95 -24.68 5.50
C PRO A 1011 20.44 -24.72 5.83
N SER A 1012 21.12 -23.59 5.67
CA SER A 1012 22.51 -23.38 6.07
C SER A 1012 22.66 -22.20 7.05
N PRO A 1013 23.85 -22.02 7.68
CA PRO A 1013 24.08 -20.89 8.59
C PRO A 1013 23.95 -19.52 7.91
N GLU A 1014 24.14 -19.43 6.59
CA GLU A 1014 23.93 -18.23 5.78
C GLU A 1014 22.46 -17.75 5.76
N ASP A 1015 21.51 -18.64 6.04
CA ASP A 1015 20.07 -18.35 6.09
C ASP A 1015 19.61 -17.82 7.47
N PHE A 1016 20.54 -17.60 8.40
CA PHE A 1016 20.25 -17.29 9.81
C PHE A 1016 21.12 -16.14 10.35
N PRO A 1017 20.56 -15.15 11.08
CA PRO A 1017 19.24 -15.13 11.73
C PRO A 1017 18.09 -14.61 10.84
N ILE A 1018 18.37 -14.24 9.60
CA ILE A 1018 17.39 -13.85 8.58
C ILE A 1018 17.90 -14.33 7.20
N MET A 1019 17.02 -14.88 6.39
CA MET A 1019 17.34 -15.61 5.18
C MET A 1019 17.52 -14.65 3.98
N PRO A 1020 18.68 -14.69 3.27
CA PRO A 1020 18.83 -14.00 2.00
C PRO A 1020 17.80 -14.47 0.97
N THR A 1021 17.42 -13.59 0.04
CA THR A 1021 16.28 -13.86 -0.83
C THR A 1021 16.54 -14.99 -1.84
N GLU A 1022 15.85 -16.12 -1.71
CA GLU A 1022 15.90 -17.22 -2.69
C GLU A 1022 14.79 -17.06 -3.77
N PRO A 1023 15.14 -16.91 -5.05
CA PRO A 1023 14.17 -16.72 -6.13
C PRO A 1023 13.81 -18.01 -6.86
N MET A 1024 12.53 -18.16 -7.23
CA MET A 1024 12.05 -19.14 -8.21
C MET A 1024 11.19 -18.44 -9.27
N THR A 1025 11.24 -18.91 -10.51
CA THR A 1025 10.64 -18.24 -11.66
C THR A 1025 10.03 -19.23 -12.66
N LEU A 1026 8.97 -18.81 -13.36
CA LEU A 1026 8.42 -19.54 -14.50
C LEU A 1026 7.92 -18.57 -15.58
N LEU A 1027 8.02 -19.00 -16.84
CA LEU A 1027 7.71 -18.18 -18.02
C LEU A 1027 6.58 -18.80 -18.85
N LEU A 1028 5.60 -17.98 -19.20
CA LEU A 1028 4.50 -18.26 -20.11
C LEU A 1028 4.75 -17.48 -21.41
N ARG A 1029 5.37 -18.14 -22.41
CA ARG A 1029 5.94 -17.46 -23.59
C ARG A 1029 5.11 -17.66 -24.86
N PRO A 1030 4.82 -16.61 -25.65
CA PRO A 1030 4.13 -16.74 -26.94
C PRO A 1030 4.97 -17.53 -27.95
N ARG A 1031 4.45 -18.66 -28.44
CA ARG A 1031 5.08 -19.48 -29.50
C ARG A 1031 4.09 -19.70 -30.65
N ASN A 1032 4.45 -19.26 -31.86
CA ASN A 1032 3.55 -19.20 -33.03
C ASN A 1032 2.30 -18.32 -32.84
N PHE A 1033 2.13 -17.65 -31.69
CA PHE A 1033 0.97 -16.78 -31.43
C PHE A 1033 0.99 -15.56 -32.36
N PHE A 1034 2.09 -14.82 -32.37
CA PHE A 1034 2.35 -13.71 -33.30
C PHE A 1034 2.94 -14.18 -34.63
N GLU A 1035 2.77 -13.37 -35.67
CA GLU A 1035 3.34 -13.57 -37.00
C GLU A 1035 4.87 -13.37 -37.05
N LYS A 1036 5.39 -12.50 -36.20
CA LYS A 1036 6.78 -12.05 -36.12
C LYS A 1036 7.11 -11.71 -34.65
N ASN A 1037 8.29 -11.17 -34.37
CA ASN A 1037 8.55 -10.58 -33.05
C ASN A 1037 7.55 -9.42 -32.80
N PRO A 1038 6.71 -9.46 -31.76
CA PRO A 1038 5.72 -8.38 -31.52
C PRO A 1038 6.41 -7.05 -31.20
N ALA A 1039 7.53 -7.08 -30.47
CA ALA A 1039 8.23 -5.89 -29.98
C ALA A 1039 8.94 -5.03 -31.06
N LEU A 1040 8.72 -5.28 -32.35
CA LEU A 1040 9.40 -4.55 -33.44
C LEU A 1040 8.91 -3.11 -33.65
N ASP A 1041 7.80 -2.73 -33.01
CA ASP A 1041 7.28 -1.36 -32.96
C ASP A 1041 7.78 -0.56 -31.73
N VAL A 1042 8.40 -1.21 -30.75
CA VAL A 1042 9.03 -0.56 -29.60
C VAL A 1042 10.21 0.32 -30.09
N PRO A 1043 10.20 1.64 -29.81
CA PRO A 1043 11.22 2.55 -30.31
C PRO A 1043 12.66 2.13 -29.93
N PRO A 1044 13.58 1.97 -30.90
CA PRO A 1044 14.95 1.57 -30.61
C PRO A 1044 15.72 2.74 -29.98
N SER A 1045 16.42 2.46 -28.88
CA SER A 1045 17.29 3.42 -28.19
C SER A 1045 18.48 3.84 -29.06
N TYR A 1046 18.93 2.99 -30.00
CA TYR A 1046 19.90 3.37 -31.02
C TYR A 1046 19.68 2.57 -32.30
N CYS A 1047 19.69 3.23 -33.46
CA CYS A 1047 19.67 2.57 -34.77
C CYS A 1047 20.47 3.30 -35.84
N SER A 1048 21.49 2.62 -36.38
CA SER A 1048 22.21 2.98 -37.61
C SER A 1048 22.05 1.88 -38.66
N THR A 1049 21.52 2.24 -39.84
CA THR A 1049 21.40 1.34 -41.00
C THR A 1049 22.63 1.45 -41.91
N PRO A 1050 22.88 0.43 -42.77
CA PRO A 1050 23.94 0.48 -43.78
C PRO A 1050 23.92 1.76 -44.64
N SER A 1051 22.72 2.23 -45.00
CA SER A 1051 22.55 3.41 -45.84
C SER A 1051 22.86 4.74 -45.14
N GLN A 1052 22.57 4.86 -43.84
CA GLN A 1052 22.94 6.03 -43.05
C GLN A 1052 24.46 6.11 -42.88
N LEU A 1053 25.12 4.98 -42.60
CA LEU A 1053 26.57 4.90 -42.45
C LEU A 1053 27.31 5.18 -43.77
N ALA A 1054 26.82 4.65 -44.90
CA ALA A 1054 27.43 4.88 -46.21
C ALA A 1054 27.14 6.29 -46.80
N GLY A 1055 26.01 6.91 -46.43
CA GLY A 1055 25.52 8.15 -47.04
C GLY A 1055 25.57 9.41 -46.16
N SER A 1056 26.17 9.34 -44.97
CA SER A 1056 26.10 10.40 -43.94
C SER A 1056 24.67 10.79 -43.55
N GLY A 1057 23.75 9.81 -43.55
CA GLY A 1057 22.36 10.02 -43.16
C GLY A 1057 22.19 10.16 -41.64
N ALA A 1058 21.18 10.91 -41.21
CA ALA A 1058 20.87 11.09 -39.79
C ALA A 1058 20.59 9.74 -39.12
N ILE A 1059 21.37 9.42 -38.07
CA ILE A 1059 21.23 8.21 -37.23
C ILE A 1059 20.15 8.45 -36.19
N LEU A 1060 19.37 7.41 -35.84
CA LEU A 1060 18.44 7.50 -34.73
C LEU A 1060 19.18 7.20 -33.42
N ASP A 1061 19.38 8.25 -32.63
CA ASP A 1061 20.06 8.18 -31.33
C ASP A 1061 19.12 8.69 -30.23
N ALA A 1062 18.45 7.74 -29.57
CA ALA A 1062 17.56 7.93 -28.44
C ALA A 1062 18.14 7.26 -27.19
N ARG A 1063 19.47 7.23 -27.06
CA ARG A 1063 20.16 6.78 -25.85
C ARG A 1063 19.86 7.75 -24.73
N ASP A 1064 19.79 7.23 -23.51
CA ASP A 1064 19.70 8.08 -22.34
C ASP A 1064 20.98 8.93 -22.21
N LYS A 1065 20.84 10.11 -21.59
CA LYS A 1065 21.92 11.12 -21.46
C LYS A 1065 22.51 11.17 -20.05
N VAL A 1066 22.24 10.16 -19.22
CA VAL A 1066 22.59 10.08 -17.80
C VAL A 1066 23.63 8.97 -17.56
N SER A 1067 23.65 7.95 -18.42
CA SER A 1067 24.62 6.84 -18.42
C SER A 1067 26.03 7.28 -18.82
N GLU A 1068 26.86 7.58 -17.82
CA GLU A 1068 28.28 7.91 -18.02
C GLU A 1068 29.24 6.71 -17.86
N LEU A 1069 30.46 6.85 -18.38
CA LEU A 1069 31.53 5.87 -18.19
C LEU A 1069 32.13 5.98 -16.78
N ALA A 1070 31.76 5.06 -15.89
CA ALA A 1070 32.23 4.99 -14.50
C ALA A 1070 33.77 5.01 -14.31
N LYS A 1071 34.54 4.72 -15.37
CA LYS A 1071 35.95 5.12 -15.49
C LYS A 1071 36.25 5.64 -16.90
N THR A 1072 36.41 6.96 -17.04
CA THR A 1072 37.02 7.56 -18.23
C THR A 1072 38.55 7.42 -18.18
N GLU A 1073 39.07 6.21 -18.30
CA GLU A 1073 40.46 6.05 -18.73
C GLU A 1073 40.58 6.61 -20.16
N LYS A 1074 41.56 7.51 -20.39
CA LYS A 1074 41.82 8.11 -21.70
C LYS A 1074 42.49 7.11 -22.65
N CYS A 1075 41.76 6.06 -23.02
CA CYS A 1075 42.21 5.09 -24.00
C CYS A 1075 42.29 5.75 -25.38
N CYS A 1076 43.48 5.68 -26.01
CA CYS A 1076 43.71 6.04 -27.41
C CYS A 1076 43.37 7.49 -27.85
N ALA A 1077 43.94 8.48 -27.15
CA ALA A 1077 44.23 9.77 -27.79
C ALA A 1077 45.58 9.70 -28.54
N LYS A 1078 45.62 9.00 -29.68
CA LYS A 1078 46.74 8.96 -30.65
C LYS A 1078 46.25 8.58 -32.05
#